data_AF-F8PDW9-F1
#
_entry.id   AF-F8PDW9-F1
#
_cell.length_a   1.000
_cell.length_b   1.000
_cell.length_c   1.000
_cell.angle_alpha   90.00
_cell.angle_beta   90.00
_cell.angle_gamma   90.00
#
_symmetry.space_group_name_H-M   'P 1'
#
loop_
_entity.id
_entity.type
_entity.pdbx_description
1 polymer ?
#
loop_
_entity_poly.entity_id
_entity_poly.type
_entity_poly.pdbx_seq_one_letter_code
_entity_poly.pdbx_strand_id
1 'polypeptide(L)'
;MSLSGQLVVLSGGHAPFCLSLIASGSDKDSDSHILISCPPSSRRPLSLSSVFPWSKPTATPSPAIVANIARLEADANSHPHDVSKQVALFQALAETNAKPGYDLVITRWERMCEFDSSSHLVRSDTAFQLYLTSLLKTGLESSVNSAVRRRESLLAIPADAIAPDTTASGTSSSTPASPDTATAPLAPSKATSRSQEIAQGLLSAEASGSTASAPGGPGIASADMAKLTAALGGGAVILVILSVLLENSGLLKPVPRQAEFEPLQQKTVKFNDVHGVDEVKDELRDVVAFLKDPTVFATLGGKLPKGILLTGPPGTGKTMLARAIAGEAGVPFFFASGSEFEEMFVGVGAKRVRDLFATARKRQPAIIFIDELDAVGGKRSHRDQHYMKQTLNQLLVEMDGFLQTEGVIVIAATNFPESLDHALTRPGRFDRVIAVPLPDVRGRVQLLQHFMKDVVTSTAADPSVLARGTPGFSGAELQNMVNQAAIQASKEGFNEVTLQHFEWAKDRIILGTERKSQYIDEKNKLMTAYHEGGHALVALYTEGAMPLHKVTCVPRGHALGVTSQLPENDRYSVTQKEYQAMIDVCMGGRVAEELIYGADGTTSGASSDLQKATQTASAMVKNWGFSEKIGPVFYNDRDDVISSATREKIDGEIRNLLQSGQDRVTKLLAEKKEELHLLARALVEHETLDVEEVKKVIKGEPIRNIEEKMVEEGLPAAMSS
;
A
#
# COMPACT_ATOMS: atom_id res chain seq x y z
N MET A 1 -13.36 8.49 68.00
CA MET A 1 -12.14 9.14 68.54
C MET A 1 -11.44 9.83 67.39
N SER A 2 -11.25 11.14 67.53
CA SER A 2 -10.83 12.11 66.52
C SER A 2 -9.36 12.44 66.68
N LEU A 3 -8.71 12.84 65.57
CA LEU A 3 -7.60 13.81 65.38
C LEU A 3 -6.77 13.34 64.18
N SER A 4 -6.94 13.88 62.96
CA SER A 4 -6.51 15.21 62.45
C SER A 4 -5.07 15.22 61.93
N GLY A 5 -4.92 15.52 60.63
CA GLY A 5 -3.66 15.78 59.93
C GLY A 5 -3.90 16.16 58.46
N GLN A 6 -4.36 17.39 58.23
CA GLN A 6 -4.45 18.05 56.91
C GLN A 6 -3.09 18.62 56.48
N LEU A 7 -2.77 18.61 55.17
CA LEU A 7 -2.40 19.75 54.27
C LEU A 7 -1.75 19.19 52.97
N VAL A 8 -2.33 19.38 51.76
CA VAL A 8 -2.03 20.43 50.74
C VAL A 8 -0.88 20.01 49.78
N VAL A 9 -0.78 20.27 48.47
CA VAL A 9 -1.61 20.75 47.33
C VAL A 9 -0.82 20.38 46.04
N LEU A 10 -1.57 20.03 44.99
CA LEU A 10 -1.39 20.17 43.53
C LEU A 10 -0.03 20.52 42.86
N SER A 11 0.30 19.68 41.86
CA SER A 11 0.51 19.95 40.42
C SER A 11 1.58 20.93 39.88
N GLY A 12 2.30 20.43 38.86
CA GLY A 12 3.10 21.17 37.88
C GLY A 12 4.52 20.59 37.81
N GLY A 13 5.13 20.17 36.71
CA GLY A 13 4.88 20.31 35.28
C GLY A 13 6.26 20.37 34.59
N HIS A 14 6.47 19.54 33.56
CA HIS A 14 7.50 19.63 32.50
C HIS A 14 9.00 19.36 32.82
N ALA A 15 9.58 18.47 31.98
CA ALA A 15 11.00 18.17 31.76
C ALA A 15 11.73 19.34 31.00
N PRO A 16 13.04 19.36 30.61
CA PRO A 16 13.94 18.21 30.28
C PRO A 16 15.49 18.34 30.52
N PHE A 17 16.20 17.22 30.27
CA PHE A 17 17.59 16.98 29.81
C PHE A 17 18.75 17.97 30.08
N CYS A 18 19.87 17.47 30.65
CA CYS A 18 21.19 17.35 29.96
C CYS A 18 22.36 16.77 30.80
N LEU A 19 23.12 15.89 30.13
CA LEU A 19 24.59 15.66 30.14
C LEU A 19 25.36 14.92 31.25
N SER A 20 26.25 14.02 30.75
CA SER A 20 27.64 13.71 31.17
C SER A 20 27.84 12.85 32.42
N LEU A 21 28.82 11.96 32.59
CA LEU A 21 29.87 11.22 31.84
C LEU A 21 30.68 10.55 33.00
N ILE A 22 31.50 9.54 32.68
CA ILE A 22 32.62 8.97 33.49
C ILE A 22 32.31 7.71 34.30
N ALA A 23 32.87 6.59 33.83
CA ALA A 23 33.41 5.55 34.69
C ALA A 23 34.81 5.17 34.18
N SER A 24 35.78 5.19 35.09
CA SER A 24 37.23 5.03 34.91
C SER A 24 37.74 3.71 35.50
N GLY A 25 38.90 3.24 35.00
CA GLY A 25 39.85 2.34 35.71
C GLY A 25 40.11 1.03 34.97
N SER A 26 41.13 0.89 34.11
CA SER A 26 42.58 0.69 34.36
C SER A 26 42.96 -0.74 34.75
N ASP A 27 43.77 -1.48 33.96
CA ASP A 27 45.24 -1.45 34.06
C ASP A 27 45.95 -2.42 33.06
N LYS A 28 47.07 -1.93 32.49
CA LYS A 28 48.35 -2.58 32.09
C LYS A 28 48.53 -3.52 30.87
N ASP A 29 49.12 -2.92 29.82
CA ASP A 29 50.44 -3.19 29.20
C ASP A 29 51.01 -4.62 29.06
N SER A 30 51.31 -5.02 27.81
CA SER A 30 52.70 -5.27 27.36
C SER A 30 52.78 -5.60 25.86
N ASP A 31 53.61 -4.84 25.15
CA ASP A 31 53.99 -4.99 23.74
C ASP A 31 54.78 -6.27 23.41
N SER A 32 54.61 -6.80 22.19
CA SER A 32 55.76 -7.33 21.43
C SER A 32 55.50 -7.33 19.92
N HIS A 33 56.34 -6.57 19.22
CA HIS A 33 56.50 -6.51 17.78
C HIS A 33 56.99 -7.85 17.20
N ILE A 34 56.38 -8.31 16.09
CA ILE A 34 57.04 -9.19 15.12
C ILE A 34 56.85 -8.61 13.72
N LEU A 35 57.91 -7.96 13.23
CA LEU A 35 58.12 -7.67 11.82
C LEU A 35 58.92 -8.83 11.21
N ILE A 36 58.35 -9.52 10.21
CA ILE A 36 59.12 -10.38 9.29
C ILE A 36 58.76 -9.99 7.86
N SER A 37 59.80 -9.62 7.12
CA SER A 37 59.84 -9.25 5.71
C SER A 37 60.32 -10.43 4.86
N CYS A 38 59.69 -10.69 3.69
CA CYS A 38 60.28 -11.29 2.46
C CYS A 38 59.23 -11.51 1.33
N PRO A 39 59.59 -11.78 0.05
CA PRO A 39 59.73 -10.80 -1.04
C PRO A 39 58.75 -11.09 -2.24
N PRO A 40 58.81 -10.38 -3.40
CA PRO A 40 57.71 -10.35 -4.36
C PRO A 40 57.76 -11.55 -5.32
N SER A 41 56.62 -12.21 -5.53
CA SER A 41 56.45 -13.17 -6.62
C SER A 41 55.16 -12.91 -7.38
N SER A 42 55.30 -12.83 -8.70
CA SER A 42 54.28 -12.53 -9.67
C SER A 42 53.30 -13.70 -9.82
N ARG A 43 52.06 -13.54 -9.36
CA ARG A 43 50.91 -14.30 -9.88
C ARG A 43 49.69 -13.39 -9.93
N ARG A 44 49.19 -13.17 -11.14
CA ARG A 44 47.89 -12.53 -11.39
C ARG A 44 46.78 -13.45 -10.86
N PRO A 45 45.88 -13.00 -9.98
CA PRO A 45 44.59 -13.64 -9.83
C PRO A 45 43.58 -12.95 -10.75
N LEU A 46 42.83 -13.74 -11.50
CA LEU A 46 41.70 -13.32 -12.32
C LEU A 46 40.69 -12.56 -11.43
N SER A 47 40.41 -11.31 -11.78
CA SER A 47 39.48 -10.44 -11.06
C SER A 47 38.03 -10.83 -11.36
N LEU A 48 37.27 -11.18 -10.32
CA LEU A 48 35.81 -11.41 -10.30
C LEU A 48 34.97 -10.13 -10.48
N SER A 49 35.49 -9.12 -11.17
CA SER A 49 34.86 -7.80 -11.31
C SER A 49 33.95 -7.65 -12.53
N SER A 50 33.56 -8.74 -13.20
CA SER A 50 32.71 -8.69 -14.40
C SER A 50 31.24 -9.05 -14.16
N VAL A 51 30.79 -9.20 -12.91
CA VAL A 51 29.39 -9.60 -12.60
C VAL A 51 28.63 -8.59 -11.72
N PHE A 52 29.27 -7.57 -11.16
CA PHE A 52 28.58 -6.50 -10.40
C PHE A 52 29.23 -5.13 -10.65
N PRO A 53 28.50 -4.09 -11.10
CA PRO A 53 29.04 -2.74 -11.16
C PRO A 53 29.00 -2.15 -9.74
N TRP A 54 30.08 -2.33 -8.97
CA TRP A 54 30.24 -1.61 -7.71
C TRP A 54 30.53 -0.14 -8.04
N SER A 55 29.59 0.76 -7.72
CA SER A 55 29.81 2.21 -7.77
C SER A 55 31.01 2.57 -6.88
N LYS A 56 31.97 3.32 -7.42
CA LYS A 56 33.11 3.85 -6.65
C LYS A 56 32.60 4.53 -5.37
N PRO A 57 33.18 4.26 -4.18
CA PRO A 57 32.80 4.96 -2.96
C PRO A 57 33.05 6.47 -3.14
N THR A 58 32.03 7.28 -2.83
CA THR A 58 32.10 8.73 -2.83
C THR A 58 33.20 9.19 -1.88
N ALA A 59 34.11 10.04 -2.36
CA ALA A 59 35.21 10.55 -1.54
C ALA A 59 34.63 11.29 -0.31
N THR A 60 34.95 10.81 0.89
CA THR A 60 34.55 11.49 2.14
C THR A 60 35.43 12.73 2.34
N PRO A 61 34.85 13.90 2.69
CA PRO A 61 35.62 15.11 2.94
C PRO A 61 36.55 14.94 4.15
N SER A 62 37.67 15.67 4.17
CA SER A 62 38.63 15.59 5.27
C SER A 62 38.03 16.12 6.60
N PRO A 63 38.48 15.62 7.77
CA PRO A 63 37.95 16.07 9.07
C PRO A 63 38.05 17.58 9.31
N ALA A 64 39.05 18.25 8.74
CA ALA A 64 39.20 19.69 8.83
C ALA A 64 38.11 20.47 8.06
N ILE A 65 37.71 19.95 6.88
CA ILE A 65 36.62 20.53 6.08
C ILE A 65 35.29 20.34 6.80
N VAL A 66 35.06 19.16 7.39
CA VAL A 66 33.84 18.87 8.15
C VAL A 66 33.73 19.77 9.39
N ALA A 67 34.83 20.01 10.11
CA ALA A 67 34.85 20.92 11.25
C ALA A 67 34.57 22.38 10.86
N ASN A 68 35.08 22.83 9.70
CA ASN A 68 34.79 24.17 9.18
C ASN A 68 33.32 24.32 8.78
N ILE A 69 32.75 23.32 8.10
CA ILE A 69 31.33 23.29 7.71
C ILE A 69 30.43 23.32 8.95
N ALA A 70 30.74 22.52 9.98
CA ALA A 70 29.98 22.51 11.23
C ALA A 70 30.02 23.89 11.94
N ARG A 71 31.14 24.60 11.87
CA ARG A 71 31.25 25.98 12.39
C ARG A 71 30.38 26.96 11.61
N LEU A 72 30.49 26.93 10.27
CA LEU A 72 29.68 27.77 9.38
C LEU A 72 28.19 27.48 9.50
N GLU A 73 27.82 26.22 9.74
CA GLU A 73 26.44 25.81 9.97
C GLU A 73 25.90 26.38 11.29
N ALA A 74 26.67 26.35 12.37
CA ALA A 74 26.31 26.96 13.64
C ALA A 74 26.17 28.50 13.52
N ASP A 75 27.07 29.15 12.79
CA ASP A 75 27.02 30.60 12.52
C ASP A 75 25.81 30.98 11.65
N ALA A 76 25.45 30.16 10.66
CA ALA A 76 24.28 30.36 9.81
C ALA A 76 22.96 30.06 10.55
N ASN A 77 22.96 29.09 11.47
CA ASN A 77 21.78 28.78 12.29
C ASN A 77 21.50 29.85 13.35
N SER A 78 22.56 30.45 13.91
CA SER A 78 22.42 31.57 14.86
C SER A 78 21.98 32.88 14.19
N HIS A 79 22.15 33.02 12.87
CA HIS A 79 21.78 34.22 12.11
C HIS A 79 21.00 33.86 10.81
N PRO A 80 19.75 33.38 10.90
CA PRO A 80 18.98 32.89 9.75
C PRO A 80 18.72 33.93 8.66
N HIS A 81 18.61 35.21 9.03
CA HIS A 81 18.30 36.31 8.12
C HIS A 81 19.55 36.99 7.51
N ASP A 82 20.76 36.62 7.93
CA ASP A 82 22.01 37.18 7.41
C ASP A 82 22.44 36.46 6.12
N VAL A 83 22.30 37.15 4.99
CA VAL A 83 22.60 36.63 3.64
C VAL A 83 24.07 36.22 3.52
N SER A 84 24.99 36.97 4.13
CA SER A 84 26.43 36.72 3.97
C SER A 84 26.83 35.38 4.61
N LYS A 85 26.24 35.06 5.76
CA LYS A 85 26.51 33.81 6.49
C LYS A 85 25.88 32.59 5.82
N GLN A 86 24.67 32.71 5.25
CA GLN A 86 24.06 31.63 4.48
C GLN A 86 24.84 31.35 3.18
N VAL A 87 25.30 32.40 2.48
CA VAL A 87 26.11 32.24 1.25
C VAL A 87 27.46 31.59 1.57
N ALA A 88 28.14 31.97 2.66
CA ALA A 88 29.39 31.34 3.08
C ALA A 88 29.23 29.84 3.37
N LEU A 89 28.11 29.43 3.99
CA LEU A 89 27.79 28.02 4.18
C LEU A 89 27.54 27.29 2.85
N PHE A 90 26.77 27.89 1.94
CA PHE A 90 26.49 27.28 0.64
C PHE A 90 27.74 27.12 -0.23
N GLN A 91 28.66 28.08 -0.16
CA GLN A 91 29.96 27.98 -0.83
C GLN A 91 30.78 26.82 -0.25
N ALA A 92 30.91 26.75 1.08
CA ALA A 92 31.66 25.69 1.75
C ALA A 92 31.07 24.29 1.47
N LEU A 93 29.74 24.16 1.39
CA LEU A 93 29.07 22.91 1.01
C LEU A 93 29.28 22.55 -0.45
N ALA A 94 29.21 23.53 -1.37
CA ALA A 94 29.43 23.30 -2.79
C ALA A 94 30.90 22.92 -3.11
N GLU A 95 31.86 23.47 -2.37
CA GLU A 95 33.30 23.15 -2.49
C GLU A 95 33.63 21.70 -2.13
N THR A 96 32.78 21.02 -1.35
CA THR A 96 33.00 19.60 -1.01
C THR A 96 32.85 18.66 -2.21
N ASN A 97 32.19 19.10 -3.30
CA ASN A 97 31.84 18.29 -4.46
C ASN A 97 31.16 16.95 -4.10
N ALA A 98 30.51 16.89 -2.94
CA ALA A 98 29.86 15.69 -2.44
C ALA A 98 28.34 15.84 -2.54
N LYS A 99 27.66 14.78 -3.01
CA LYS A 99 26.19 14.76 -3.14
C LYS A 99 25.45 15.21 -1.86
N PRO A 100 25.83 14.77 -0.63
CA PRO A 100 25.17 15.22 0.59
C PRO A 100 25.27 16.73 0.84
N GLY A 101 26.36 17.38 0.39
CA GLY A 101 26.52 18.83 0.52
C GLY A 101 25.54 19.60 -0.37
N TYR A 102 25.36 19.14 -1.61
CA TYR A 102 24.40 19.72 -2.54
C TYR A 102 22.94 19.51 -2.09
N ASP A 103 22.60 18.32 -1.61
CA ASP A 103 21.26 18.00 -1.09
C ASP A 103 20.89 18.90 0.11
N LEU A 104 21.86 19.25 0.95
CA LEU A 104 21.67 20.16 2.08
C LEU A 104 21.42 21.61 1.62
N VAL A 105 22.13 22.08 0.59
CA VAL A 105 21.90 23.41 -0.02
C VAL A 105 20.49 23.49 -0.61
N ILE A 106 20.05 22.46 -1.33
CA ILE A 106 18.71 22.38 -1.93
C ILE A 106 17.63 22.43 -0.84
N THR A 107 17.72 21.53 0.14
CA THR A 107 16.74 21.42 1.23
C THR A 107 16.62 22.73 2.02
N ARG A 108 17.76 23.39 2.30
CA ARG A 108 17.79 24.63 3.08
C ARG A 108 17.25 25.81 2.29
N TRP A 109 17.58 25.93 1.00
CA TRP A 109 17.02 26.95 0.12
C TRP A 109 15.49 26.82 -0.02
N GLU A 110 15.00 25.60 -0.26
CA GLU A 110 13.56 25.34 -0.47
C GLU A 110 12.76 25.59 0.80
N ARG A 111 13.24 25.12 1.96
CA ARG A 111 12.61 25.39 3.26
C ARG A 111 12.53 26.89 3.56
N MET A 112 13.59 27.66 3.27
CA MET A 112 13.55 29.11 3.47
C MET A 112 12.54 29.80 2.53
N CYS A 113 12.42 29.34 1.29
CA CYS A 113 11.45 29.88 0.33
C CYS A 113 9.99 29.52 0.67
N GLU A 114 9.74 28.39 1.32
CA GLU A 114 8.39 27.91 1.67
C GLU A 114 7.82 28.55 2.93
N PHE A 115 8.66 28.80 3.94
CA PHE A 115 8.20 29.28 5.25
C PHE A 115 8.45 30.78 5.48
N ASP A 116 9.36 31.41 4.73
CA ASP A 116 9.68 32.85 4.85
C ASP A 116 9.87 33.51 3.48
N SER A 117 8.75 33.80 2.82
CA SER A 117 8.72 34.49 1.52
C SER A 117 9.31 35.91 1.55
N SER A 118 9.60 36.46 2.74
CA SER A 118 10.21 37.79 2.94
C SER A 118 11.74 37.77 3.04
N SER A 119 12.36 36.57 3.03
CA SER A 119 13.79 36.41 3.24
C SER A 119 14.65 37.15 2.22
N HIS A 120 15.61 37.95 2.71
CA HIS A 120 16.59 38.67 1.91
C HIS A 120 17.50 37.75 1.07
N LEU A 121 17.53 36.44 1.37
CA LEU A 121 18.31 35.43 0.64
C LEU A 121 17.80 35.20 -0.80
N VAL A 122 16.49 35.32 -1.03
CA VAL A 122 15.85 35.15 -2.36
C VAL A 122 16.31 36.23 -3.34
N ARG A 123 16.69 37.41 -2.84
CA ARG A 123 17.23 38.53 -3.62
C ARG A 123 18.70 38.36 -3.97
N SER A 124 19.42 37.43 -3.34
CA SER A 124 20.84 37.20 -3.62
C SER A 124 21.04 36.33 -4.87
N ASP A 125 21.69 36.90 -5.89
CA ASP A 125 22.04 36.19 -7.12
C ASP A 125 23.08 35.09 -6.87
N THR A 126 24.02 35.29 -5.94
CA THR A 126 25.08 34.32 -5.63
C THR A 126 24.52 33.07 -4.94
N ALA A 127 23.58 33.25 -4.01
CA ALA A 127 22.90 32.14 -3.35
C ALA A 127 22.07 31.31 -4.35
N PHE A 128 21.39 32.00 -5.28
CA PHE A 128 20.62 31.34 -6.33
C PHE A 128 21.49 30.58 -7.33
N GLN A 129 22.66 31.12 -7.69
CA GLN A 129 23.65 30.42 -8.53
C GLN A 129 24.13 29.11 -7.87
N LEU A 130 24.42 29.13 -6.57
CA LEU A 130 24.85 27.94 -5.82
C LEU A 130 23.73 26.90 -5.72
N TYR A 131 22.48 27.33 -5.53
CA TYR A 131 21.32 26.45 -5.56
C TYR A 131 21.12 25.78 -6.93
N LEU A 132 21.14 26.55 -8.02
CA LEU A 132 21.03 25.98 -9.37
C LEU A 132 22.18 25.03 -9.70
N THR A 133 23.41 25.38 -9.30
CA THR A 133 24.58 24.51 -9.45
C THR A 133 24.39 23.19 -8.69
N SER A 134 23.80 23.25 -7.49
CA SER A 134 23.50 22.05 -6.68
C SER A 134 22.44 21.16 -7.33
N LEU A 135 21.41 21.73 -7.95
CA LEU A 135 20.40 20.98 -8.71
C LEU A 135 21.00 20.27 -9.92
N LEU A 136 21.91 20.94 -10.66
CA LEU A 136 22.59 20.34 -11.81
C LEU A 136 23.51 19.18 -11.37
N LYS A 137 24.32 19.39 -10.33
CA LYS A 137 25.24 18.36 -9.81
C LYS A 137 24.55 17.15 -9.18
N THR A 138 23.29 17.28 -8.78
CA THR A 138 22.47 16.17 -8.24
C THR A 138 21.64 15.46 -9.32
N GLY A 139 21.67 15.94 -10.57
CA GLY A 139 20.95 15.37 -11.70
C GLY A 139 19.48 15.81 -11.81
N LEU A 140 19.10 16.90 -11.15
CA LEU A 140 17.73 17.45 -11.09
C LEU A 140 17.52 18.59 -12.10
N GLU A 141 18.00 18.43 -13.34
CA GLU A 141 17.94 19.48 -14.38
C GLU A 141 16.52 19.94 -14.71
N SER A 142 15.54 19.04 -14.66
CA SER A 142 14.12 19.35 -14.90
C SER A 142 13.54 20.37 -13.92
N SER A 143 14.15 20.51 -12.73
CA SER A 143 13.70 21.40 -11.67
C SER A 143 14.23 22.84 -11.81
N VAL A 144 15.19 23.08 -12.71
CA VAL A 144 15.80 24.40 -12.93
C VAL A 144 14.77 25.43 -13.42
N ASN A 145 13.92 25.05 -14.37
CA ASN A 145 12.90 25.97 -14.90
C ASN A 145 11.82 26.31 -13.87
N SER A 146 11.42 25.35 -13.02
CA SER A 146 10.50 25.61 -11.91
C SER A 146 11.12 26.50 -10.83
N ALA A 147 12.41 26.32 -10.53
CA ALA A 147 13.16 27.15 -9.60
C ALA A 147 13.23 28.62 -10.03
N VAL A 148 13.49 28.87 -11.32
CA VAL A 148 13.51 30.22 -11.91
C VAL A 148 12.15 30.89 -11.78
N ARG A 149 11.07 30.21 -12.16
CA ARG A 149 9.69 30.72 -12.03
C ARG A 149 9.31 31.02 -10.59
N ARG A 150 9.72 30.16 -9.65
CA ARG A 150 9.44 30.33 -8.21
C ARG A 150 10.13 31.59 -7.67
N ARG A 151 11.41 31.79 -8.00
CA ARG A 151 12.15 33.01 -7.61
C ARG A 151 11.53 34.27 -8.21
N GLU A 152 11.14 34.24 -9.48
CA GLU A 152 10.46 35.37 -10.14
C GLU A 152 9.13 35.71 -9.47
N SER A 153 8.32 34.70 -9.14
CA SER A 153 7.06 34.90 -8.42
C SER A 153 7.25 35.54 -7.04
N LEU A 154 8.34 35.21 -6.34
CA LEU A 154 8.66 35.79 -5.03
C LEU A 154 9.21 37.21 -5.13
N LEU A 155 9.96 37.52 -6.19
CA LEU A 155 10.49 38.87 -6.44
C LEU A 155 9.43 39.86 -6.97
N ALA A 156 8.31 39.36 -7.50
CA ALA A 156 7.20 40.18 -8.00
C ALA A 156 6.34 40.82 -6.90
N ILE A 157 6.53 40.44 -5.63
CA ILE A 157 5.78 40.97 -4.48
C ILE A 157 6.48 42.25 -3.95
N PRO A 158 5.84 43.43 -3.93
CA PRO A 158 6.47 44.68 -3.48
C PRO A 158 6.87 44.65 -1.99
N ALA A 159 8.04 45.20 -1.68
CA ALA A 159 8.65 45.17 -0.33
C ALA A 159 7.91 46.00 0.74
N ASP A 160 7.02 46.93 0.35
CA ASP A 160 6.33 47.85 1.27
C ASP A 160 4.98 47.33 1.80
N ALA A 161 4.55 46.12 1.42
CA ALA A 161 3.24 45.59 1.83
C ALA A 161 3.24 44.83 3.17
N ILE A 162 4.34 44.83 3.92
CA ILE A 162 4.47 44.04 5.16
C ILE A 162 5.16 44.87 6.26
N ALA A 163 4.38 45.68 6.96
CA ALA A 163 4.69 46.14 8.31
C ALA A 163 3.59 45.61 9.27
N PRO A 164 3.92 45.24 10.53
CA PRO A 164 2.94 44.70 11.46
C PRO A 164 2.35 45.81 12.33
N ASP A 165 1.05 46.12 12.20
CA ASP A 165 0.39 47.03 13.12
C ASP A 165 -0.51 46.31 14.13
N THR A 166 -0.07 46.42 15.37
CA THR A 166 -0.77 46.19 16.63
C THR A 166 -1.79 47.31 16.93
N THR A 167 -2.87 46.94 17.64
CA THR A 167 -3.76 47.76 18.52
C THR A 167 -4.92 48.62 17.95
N ALA A 168 -6.14 48.14 18.26
CA ALA A 168 -7.30 48.80 18.91
C ALA A 168 -8.13 49.97 18.29
N SER A 169 -9.45 49.70 18.26
CA SER A 169 -10.61 50.58 18.57
C SER A 169 -11.21 51.55 17.52
N GLY A 170 -12.56 51.56 17.44
CA GLY A 170 -13.35 52.80 17.33
C GLY A 170 -14.11 53.13 16.03
N THR A 171 -15.39 52.74 15.98
CA THR A 171 -16.60 53.50 15.53
C THR A 171 -16.69 54.36 14.24
N SER A 172 -17.79 54.09 13.51
CA SER A 172 -18.77 55.01 12.86
C SER A 172 -18.69 55.34 11.33
N SER A 173 -19.73 54.85 10.64
CA SER A 173 -20.59 55.48 9.60
C SER A 173 -20.00 56.17 8.35
N SER A 174 -20.29 55.61 7.16
CA SER A 174 -21.28 56.14 6.19
C SER A 174 -21.26 55.39 4.84
N THR A 175 -22.45 55.04 4.34
CA THR A 175 -22.76 54.60 2.96
C THR A 175 -23.29 55.81 2.16
N PRO A 176 -23.57 55.75 0.84
CA PRO A 176 -23.08 54.84 -0.23
C PRO A 176 -22.67 55.60 -1.52
N ALA A 177 -21.87 54.97 -2.40
CA ALA A 177 -21.90 55.27 -3.84
C ALA A 177 -21.27 54.11 -4.66
N SER A 178 -21.96 53.69 -5.71
CA SER A 178 -21.46 52.94 -6.86
C SER A 178 -22.09 53.59 -8.11
N PRO A 179 -21.68 53.28 -9.35
CA PRO A 179 -20.57 52.42 -9.81
C PRO A 179 -19.62 53.14 -10.78
N ASP A 180 -18.44 52.58 -11.07
CA ASP A 180 -17.91 52.53 -12.45
C ASP A 180 -16.60 51.72 -12.57
N THR A 181 -16.68 50.73 -13.46
CA THR A 181 -15.71 50.16 -14.39
C THR A 181 -14.25 50.71 -14.37
N ALA A 182 -13.27 49.86 -14.01
CA ALA A 182 -11.90 49.96 -14.54
C ALA A 182 -11.07 48.67 -14.34
N THR A 183 -10.94 47.92 -15.44
CA THR A 183 -9.69 47.39 -16.03
C THR A 183 -8.70 46.56 -15.18
N ALA A 184 -8.59 45.29 -15.55
CA ALA A 184 -7.50 44.38 -15.18
C ALA A 184 -6.12 44.87 -15.70
N PRO A 185 -5.02 44.64 -14.99
CA PRO A 185 -3.69 45.05 -15.43
C PRO A 185 -3.15 44.16 -16.56
N LEU A 186 -2.56 44.83 -17.55
CA LEU A 186 -1.89 44.29 -18.73
C LEU A 186 -0.68 43.39 -18.40
N ALA A 187 -0.46 42.39 -19.25
CA ALA A 187 0.70 41.50 -19.25
C ALA A 187 2.03 42.25 -19.54
N PRO A 188 3.16 41.90 -18.89
CA PRO A 188 4.45 42.48 -19.21
C PRO A 188 5.12 41.80 -20.42
N SER A 189 5.86 42.62 -21.16
CA SER A 189 6.62 42.35 -22.38
C SER A 189 7.84 41.43 -22.18
N LYS A 190 8.30 40.80 -23.28
CA LYS A 190 9.50 39.93 -23.37
C LYS A 190 10.81 40.69 -23.07
N ALA A 191 11.14 40.86 -21.80
CA ALA A 191 12.50 41.08 -21.33
C ALA A 191 12.96 39.81 -20.59
N THR A 192 14.07 39.21 -21.01
CA THR A 192 14.64 38.03 -20.33
C THR A 192 14.97 38.42 -18.89
N SER A 193 14.48 37.66 -17.91
CA SER A 193 14.71 38.01 -16.50
C SER A 193 16.15 37.71 -16.07
N ARG A 194 16.65 38.40 -15.05
CA ARG A 194 17.97 38.14 -14.46
C ARG A 194 18.13 36.67 -14.00
N SER A 195 17.06 36.07 -13.48
CA SER A 195 17.04 34.66 -13.06
C SER A 195 17.12 33.70 -14.26
N GLN A 196 16.56 34.08 -15.41
CA GLN A 196 16.66 33.32 -16.65
C GLN A 196 18.06 33.41 -17.28
N GLU A 197 18.72 34.56 -17.22
CA GLU A 197 20.12 34.73 -17.67
C GLU A 197 21.08 33.83 -16.90
N ILE A 198 20.94 33.76 -15.56
CA ILE A 198 21.76 32.92 -14.69
C ILE A 198 21.59 31.43 -15.04
N ALA A 199 20.33 30.98 -15.22
CA ALA A 199 20.04 29.59 -15.56
C ALA A 199 20.57 29.21 -16.95
N GLN A 200 20.42 30.09 -17.95
CA GLN A 200 20.95 29.87 -19.30
C GLN A 200 22.48 29.81 -19.31
N GLY A 201 23.15 30.67 -18.53
CA GLY A 201 24.61 30.65 -18.37
C GLY A 201 25.12 29.31 -17.82
N LEU A 202 24.50 28.79 -16.76
CA LEU A 202 24.91 27.52 -16.15
C LEU A 202 24.64 26.30 -17.04
N LEU A 203 23.48 26.24 -17.70
CA LEU A 203 23.15 25.16 -18.64
C LEU A 203 24.08 25.14 -19.85
N SER A 204 24.51 26.32 -20.34
CA SER A 204 25.46 26.43 -21.46
C SER A 204 26.91 26.05 -21.10
N ALA A 205 27.32 26.29 -19.85
CA ALA A 205 28.63 25.92 -19.33
C ALA A 205 28.77 24.39 -19.14
N GLU A 206 27.67 23.68 -18.87
CA GLU A 206 27.67 22.22 -18.74
C GLU A 206 27.67 21.52 -20.10
N ALA A 207 26.98 22.08 -21.10
CA ALA A 207 26.95 21.58 -22.49
C ALA A 207 28.31 21.67 -23.21
N SER A 208 29.20 22.57 -22.77
CA SER A 208 30.56 22.74 -23.34
C SER A 208 31.62 21.83 -22.70
N GLY A 209 31.28 21.09 -21.65
CA GLY A 209 32.17 20.18 -20.92
C GLY A 209 32.34 18.78 -21.51
N SER A 210 31.62 18.43 -22.58
CA SER A 210 31.71 17.13 -23.23
C SER A 210 32.00 17.24 -24.72
N THR A 211 33.27 17.09 -25.13
CA THR A 211 33.71 16.37 -26.36
C THR A 211 35.18 16.66 -26.69
N ALA A 212 35.98 15.60 -26.73
CA ALA A 212 37.26 15.59 -27.45
C ALA A 212 37.27 14.38 -28.38
N SER A 213 37.05 14.60 -29.67
CA SER A 213 37.71 13.90 -30.78
C SER A 213 37.34 14.55 -32.12
N ALA A 214 38.35 15.07 -32.81
CA ALA A 214 38.32 15.41 -34.24
C ALA A 214 38.71 14.15 -35.05
N PRO A 215 38.58 14.04 -36.41
CA PRO A 215 38.92 15.10 -37.38
C PRO A 215 38.10 15.17 -38.71
N GLY A 216 38.33 16.25 -39.48
CA GLY A 216 38.22 16.26 -40.95
C GLY A 216 37.42 17.40 -41.59
N GLY A 217 38.10 18.40 -42.18
CA GLY A 217 37.52 19.43 -43.08
C GLY A 217 37.41 18.96 -44.55
N PRO A 218 37.20 19.83 -45.58
CA PRO A 218 37.35 21.30 -45.60
C PRO A 218 36.11 22.09 -46.11
N GLY A 219 36.16 23.42 -45.95
CA GLY A 219 35.01 24.33 -46.06
C GLY A 219 34.67 24.90 -47.43
N ILE A 220 33.60 25.71 -47.47
CA ILE A 220 33.26 26.66 -48.54
C ILE A 220 32.67 27.93 -47.90
N ALA A 221 32.99 29.05 -48.56
CA ALA A 221 32.96 30.44 -48.15
C ALA A 221 31.60 31.06 -47.78
N SER A 222 31.73 32.14 -47.00
CA SER A 222 30.73 33.14 -46.66
C SER A 222 30.20 33.90 -47.88
N ALA A 223 28.97 33.60 -48.30
CA ALA A 223 28.09 34.53 -49.00
C ALA A 223 26.71 33.86 -49.19
N ASP A 224 25.79 34.01 -48.23
CA ASP A 224 24.32 33.99 -48.49
C ASP A 224 23.46 34.17 -47.21
N MET A 225 23.99 34.83 -46.18
CA MET A 225 23.23 35.20 -44.96
C MET A 225 22.54 36.58 -45.06
N ALA A 226 22.26 37.04 -46.28
CA ALA A 226 21.53 38.30 -46.51
C ALA A 226 20.21 38.11 -47.26
N LYS A 227 19.94 36.92 -47.81
CA LYS A 227 18.70 36.62 -48.55
C LYS A 227 17.63 35.89 -47.75
N LEU A 228 17.98 35.29 -46.60
CA LEU A 228 17.03 34.54 -45.77
C LEU A 228 16.23 35.44 -44.79
N THR A 229 16.73 36.63 -44.48
CA THR A 229 16.09 37.58 -43.54
C THR A 229 14.93 38.37 -44.15
N ALA A 230 14.83 38.46 -45.49
CA ALA A 230 13.73 39.16 -46.16
C ALA A 230 12.47 38.30 -46.38
N ALA A 231 12.58 36.97 -46.35
CA ALA A 231 11.45 36.06 -46.60
C ALA A 231 10.60 35.76 -45.35
N LEU A 232 11.15 35.95 -44.14
CA LEU A 232 10.45 35.65 -42.88
C LEU A 232 9.56 36.81 -42.36
N GLY A 233 9.76 38.03 -42.84
CA GLY A 233 8.95 39.19 -42.43
C GLY A 233 7.53 39.20 -43.00
N GLY A 234 7.34 38.68 -44.23
CA GLY A 234 6.04 38.66 -44.90
C GLY A 234 5.06 37.62 -44.35
N GLY A 235 5.57 36.47 -43.86
CA GLY A 235 4.73 35.38 -43.34
C GLY A 235 4.06 35.70 -41.99
N ALA A 236 4.73 36.49 -41.14
CA ALA A 236 4.20 36.85 -39.82
C ALA A 236 3.00 37.82 -39.91
N VAL A 237 3.02 38.75 -40.87
CA VAL A 237 1.94 39.73 -41.06
C VAL A 237 0.67 39.06 -41.59
N ILE A 238 0.80 38.07 -42.48
CA ILE A 238 -0.33 37.30 -43.02
C ILE A 238 -0.98 36.42 -41.94
N LEU A 239 -0.18 35.81 -41.05
CA LEU A 239 -0.70 35.00 -39.94
C LEU A 239 -1.44 35.83 -38.89
N VAL A 240 -0.99 37.05 -38.61
CA VAL A 240 -1.68 37.96 -37.67
C VAL A 240 -3.00 38.45 -38.27
N ILE A 241 -3.03 38.78 -39.57
CA ILE A 241 -4.27 39.19 -40.25
C ILE A 241 -5.27 38.03 -40.31
N LEU A 242 -4.80 36.79 -40.52
CA LEU A 242 -5.65 35.59 -40.50
C LEU A 242 -6.19 35.28 -39.09
N SER A 243 -5.41 35.52 -38.04
CA SER A 243 -5.84 35.37 -36.65
C SER A 243 -6.96 36.35 -36.28
N VAL A 244 -6.82 37.62 -36.67
CA VAL A 244 -7.82 38.68 -36.40
C VAL A 244 -9.12 38.44 -37.18
N LEU A 245 -9.04 37.88 -38.40
CA LEU A 245 -10.22 37.49 -39.18
C LEU A 245 -10.96 36.27 -38.60
N LEU A 246 -10.24 35.33 -37.99
CA LEU A 246 -10.82 34.16 -37.33
C LEU A 246 -11.54 34.52 -36.01
N GLU A 247 -11.02 35.50 -35.26
CA GLU A 247 -11.64 35.97 -34.01
C GLU A 247 -12.95 36.73 -34.25
N ASN A 248 -13.05 37.50 -35.33
CA ASN A 248 -14.27 38.27 -35.66
C ASN A 248 -15.39 37.44 -36.33
N SER A 249 -15.12 36.20 -36.74
CA SER A 249 -16.08 35.38 -37.49
C SER A 249 -17.05 34.56 -36.62
N GLY A 250 -17.01 34.70 -35.29
CA GLY A 250 -18.00 34.06 -34.39
C GLY A 250 -18.05 32.52 -34.46
N LEU A 251 -17.00 31.88 -35.01
CA LEU A 251 -16.97 30.44 -35.30
C LEU A 251 -16.49 29.59 -34.12
N LEU A 252 -16.05 30.22 -33.03
CA LEU A 252 -15.71 29.56 -31.77
C LEU A 252 -16.89 29.66 -30.79
N LYS A 253 -17.87 28.76 -30.96
CA LYS A 253 -18.84 28.48 -29.89
C LYS A 253 -18.06 28.03 -28.64
N PRO A 254 -18.36 28.55 -27.44
CA PRO A 254 -17.76 28.04 -26.22
C PRO A 254 -18.14 26.55 -26.09
N VAL A 255 -17.13 25.70 -25.99
CA VAL A 255 -17.32 24.29 -25.65
C VAL A 255 -18.03 24.25 -24.29
N PRO A 256 -19.21 23.61 -24.16
CA PRO A 256 -19.84 23.48 -22.86
C PRO A 256 -18.88 22.69 -21.96
N ARG A 257 -18.60 23.22 -20.76
CA ARG A 257 -17.90 22.46 -19.70
C ARG A 257 -18.67 21.15 -19.51
N GLN A 258 -18.07 20.04 -19.91
CA GLN A 258 -18.65 18.72 -19.66
C GLN A 258 -18.77 18.56 -18.15
N ALA A 259 -19.94 18.09 -17.70
CA ALA A 259 -20.12 17.72 -16.30
C ALA A 259 -19.16 16.55 -16.02
N GLU A 260 -18.23 16.74 -15.09
CA GLU A 260 -17.18 15.75 -14.74
C GLU A 260 -17.80 14.43 -14.21
N PHE A 261 -19.08 14.44 -13.84
CA PHE A 261 -19.83 13.29 -13.33
C PHE A 261 -21.08 13.03 -14.17
N GLU A 262 -20.96 12.20 -15.21
CA GLU A 262 -22.12 11.64 -15.91
C GLU A 262 -22.55 10.32 -15.24
N PRO A 263 -23.86 10.01 -15.17
CA PRO A 263 -24.30 8.72 -14.66
C PRO A 263 -23.78 7.61 -15.58
N LEU A 264 -23.18 6.59 -14.99
CA LEU A 264 -22.61 5.46 -15.73
C LEU A 264 -23.72 4.77 -16.55
N GLN A 265 -23.64 4.87 -17.87
CA GLN A 265 -24.42 4.03 -18.79
C GLN A 265 -23.75 2.65 -18.89
N GLN A 266 -23.93 1.80 -17.88
CA GLN A 266 -23.44 0.42 -17.89
C GLN A 266 -24.59 -0.58 -17.70
N LYS A 267 -24.32 -1.85 -18.01
CA LYS A 267 -25.25 -2.98 -17.90
C LYS A 267 -26.00 -2.93 -16.56
N THR A 268 -27.33 -2.95 -16.63
CA THR A 268 -28.19 -2.91 -15.44
C THR A 268 -28.03 -4.20 -14.65
N VAL A 269 -27.35 -4.12 -13.51
CA VAL A 269 -27.25 -5.20 -12.53
C VAL A 269 -28.51 -5.18 -11.67
N LYS A 270 -29.08 -6.35 -11.38
CA LYS A 270 -30.25 -6.51 -10.51
C LYS A 270 -29.91 -7.31 -9.27
N PHE A 271 -30.82 -7.35 -8.29
CA PHE A 271 -30.60 -8.18 -7.10
C PHE A 271 -30.46 -9.69 -7.39
N ASN A 272 -31.00 -10.16 -8.52
CA ASN A 272 -30.86 -11.54 -8.96
C ASN A 272 -29.42 -11.91 -9.35
N ASP A 273 -28.58 -10.93 -9.69
CA ASP A 273 -27.18 -11.14 -10.07
C ASP A 273 -26.24 -11.13 -8.84
N VAL A 274 -26.76 -10.74 -7.67
CA VAL A 274 -26.02 -10.70 -6.40
C VAL A 274 -26.39 -11.93 -5.59
N HIS A 275 -25.43 -12.79 -5.28
CA HIS A 275 -25.64 -14.06 -4.57
C HIS A 275 -24.90 -14.09 -3.22
N GLY A 276 -25.42 -14.87 -2.27
CA GLY A 276 -24.75 -15.13 -0.99
C GLY A 276 -24.85 -14.05 0.10
N VAL A 277 -25.68 -13.03 -0.09
CA VAL A 277 -25.93 -11.94 0.88
C VAL A 277 -27.42 -11.63 0.95
N ASP A 278 -28.21 -12.61 1.39
CA ASP A 278 -29.68 -12.55 1.34
C ASP A 278 -30.24 -11.62 2.43
N GLU A 279 -29.67 -11.64 3.64
CA GLU A 279 -30.04 -10.77 4.76
C GLU A 279 -29.79 -9.29 4.41
N VAL A 280 -28.64 -9.01 3.79
CA VAL A 280 -28.26 -7.67 3.34
C VAL A 280 -29.18 -7.21 2.21
N LYS A 281 -29.56 -8.11 1.29
CA LYS A 281 -30.54 -7.79 0.23
C LYS A 281 -31.91 -7.46 0.82
N ASP A 282 -32.35 -8.16 1.85
CA ASP A 282 -33.62 -7.88 2.53
C ASP A 282 -33.64 -6.49 3.17
N GLU A 283 -32.58 -6.09 3.88
CA GLU A 283 -32.48 -4.73 4.45
C GLU A 283 -32.47 -3.65 3.36
N LEU A 284 -31.84 -3.92 2.22
CA LEU A 284 -31.77 -2.97 1.09
C LEU A 284 -33.04 -2.93 0.24
N ARG A 285 -33.93 -3.93 0.33
CA ARG A 285 -35.24 -3.90 -0.36
C ARG A 285 -36.11 -2.76 0.15
N ASP A 286 -36.02 -2.42 1.43
CA ASP A 286 -36.74 -1.27 2.01
C ASP A 286 -36.33 0.04 1.35
N VAL A 287 -35.02 0.20 1.08
CA VAL A 287 -34.46 1.38 0.42
C VAL A 287 -34.94 1.47 -1.03
N VAL A 288 -34.96 0.34 -1.74
CA VAL A 288 -35.48 0.26 -3.11
C VAL A 288 -36.99 0.55 -3.15
N ALA A 289 -37.76 0.01 -2.22
CA ALA A 289 -39.20 0.26 -2.11
C ALA A 289 -39.47 1.75 -1.89
N PHE A 290 -38.68 2.41 -1.04
CA PHE A 290 -38.80 3.84 -0.81
C PHE A 290 -38.46 4.67 -2.06
N LEU A 291 -37.41 4.31 -2.80
CA LEU A 291 -37.03 5.00 -4.04
C LEU A 291 -38.08 4.84 -5.15
N LYS A 292 -38.80 3.72 -5.18
CA LYS A 292 -39.90 3.47 -6.13
C LYS A 292 -41.17 4.22 -5.77
N ASP A 293 -41.58 4.16 -4.49
CA ASP A 293 -42.77 4.82 -4.00
C ASP A 293 -42.53 5.45 -2.62
N PRO A 294 -42.13 6.74 -2.57
CA PRO A 294 -41.88 7.43 -1.32
C PRO A 294 -43.15 7.72 -0.51
N THR A 295 -44.34 7.64 -1.12
CA THR A 295 -45.60 8.02 -0.46
C THR A 295 -46.06 7.00 0.58
N VAL A 296 -45.80 5.72 0.33
CA VAL A 296 -46.13 4.60 1.23
C VAL A 296 -45.47 4.79 2.59
N PHE A 297 -44.21 5.23 2.61
CA PHE A 297 -43.45 5.43 3.84
C PHE A 297 -43.70 6.80 4.48
N ALA A 298 -43.97 7.84 3.67
CA ALA A 298 -44.27 9.18 4.17
C ALA A 298 -45.60 9.25 4.94
N THR A 299 -46.58 8.39 4.60
CA THR A 299 -47.91 8.38 5.23
C THR A 299 -47.86 8.15 6.75
N LEU A 300 -46.92 7.33 7.22
CA LEU A 300 -46.71 7.05 8.64
C LEU A 300 -45.58 7.90 9.26
N GLY A 301 -45.07 8.90 8.53
CA GLY A 301 -43.96 9.75 8.97
C GLY A 301 -42.58 9.10 8.85
N GLY A 302 -42.45 8.01 8.08
CA GLY A 302 -41.18 7.39 7.77
C GLY A 302 -40.28 8.34 6.98
N LYS A 303 -39.00 8.39 7.35
CA LYS A 303 -37.99 9.25 6.72
C LYS A 303 -36.99 8.41 5.95
N LEU A 304 -36.56 8.93 4.81
CA LEU A 304 -35.51 8.31 4.01
C LEU A 304 -34.17 8.36 4.78
N PRO A 305 -33.43 7.24 4.89
CA PRO A 305 -32.05 7.29 5.36
C PRO A 305 -31.22 8.15 4.40
N LYS A 306 -30.51 9.13 4.92
CA LYS A 306 -29.69 10.03 4.09
C LYS A 306 -28.49 9.31 3.50
N GLY A 307 -27.92 8.38 4.26
CA GLY A 307 -26.76 7.63 3.84
C GLY A 307 -26.71 6.21 4.38
N ILE A 308 -26.13 5.33 3.57
CA ILE A 308 -25.89 3.92 3.88
C ILE A 308 -24.39 3.65 3.73
N LEU A 309 -23.77 3.10 4.77
CA LEU A 309 -22.38 2.68 4.77
C LEU A 309 -22.31 1.15 4.67
N LEU A 310 -21.78 0.65 3.56
CA LEU A 310 -21.46 -0.77 3.34
C LEU A 310 -20.06 -1.05 3.86
N THR A 311 -19.95 -1.89 4.89
CA THR A 311 -18.67 -2.28 5.50
C THR A 311 -18.36 -3.74 5.19
N GLY A 312 -17.10 -4.13 5.13
CA GLY A 312 -16.72 -5.54 5.06
C GLY A 312 -15.49 -5.79 4.21
N PRO A 313 -15.00 -7.04 4.16
CA PRO A 313 -13.78 -7.39 3.45
C PRO A 313 -13.81 -7.03 1.95
N PRO A 314 -12.64 -6.85 1.31
CA PRO A 314 -12.58 -6.63 -0.13
C PRO A 314 -13.16 -7.84 -0.89
N GLY A 315 -13.69 -7.61 -2.09
CA GLY A 315 -14.18 -8.70 -2.95
C GLY A 315 -15.52 -9.32 -2.56
N THR A 316 -16.25 -8.79 -1.56
CA THR A 316 -17.60 -9.27 -1.16
C THR A 316 -18.74 -8.71 -2.00
N GLY A 317 -18.45 -7.88 -3.01
CA GLY A 317 -19.46 -7.37 -3.94
C GLY A 317 -20.18 -6.09 -3.48
N LYS A 318 -19.61 -5.30 -2.55
CA LYS A 318 -20.18 -4.01 -2.10
C LYS A 318 -20.56 -3.07 -3.25
N THR A 319 -19.66 -2.90 -4.23
CA THR A 319 -19.88 -2.07 -5.42
C THR A 319 -20.96 -2.65 -6.33
N MET A 320 -21.03 -3.98 -6.48
CA MET A 320 -22.08 -4.65 -7.25
C MET A 320 -23.45 -4.51 -6.60
N LEU A 321 -23.50 -4.60 -5.26
CA LEU A 321 -24.72 -4.44 -4.48
C LEU A 321 -25.28 -3.03 -4.62
N ALA A 322 -24.44 -1.99 -4.54
CA ALA A 322 -24.87 -0.62 -4.77
C ALA A 322 -25.44 -0.38 -6.18
N ARG A 323 -24.82 -0.99 -7.20
CA ARG A 323 -25.32 -0.97 -8.58
C ARG A 323 -26.65 -1.71 -8.71
N ALA A 324 -26.80 -2.84 -8.01
CA ALA A 324 -28.05 -3.60 -7.99
C ALA A 324 -29.20 -2.80 -7.39
N ILE A 325 -28.98 -2.04 -6.31
CA ILE A 325 -30.00 -1.15 -5.72
C ILE A 325 -30.48 -0.14 -6.77
N ALA A 326 -29.56 0.51 -7.48
CA ALA A 326 -29.90 1.50 -8.50
C ALA A 326 -30.64 0.87 -9.70
N GLY A 327 -30.19 -0.30 -10.16
CA GLY A 327 -30.84 -1.05 -11.24
C GLY A 327 -32.23 -1.56 -10.87
N GLU A 328 -32.43 -1.95 -9.61
CA GLU A 328 -33.72 -2.41 -9.10
C GLU A 328 -34.71 -1.25 -8.92
N ALA A 329 -34.22 -0.09 -8.45
CA ALA A 329 -35.01 1.14 -8.26
C ALA A 329 -35.26 1.90 -9.58
N GLY A 330 -34.43 1.70 -10.60
CA GLY A 330 -34.54 2.41 -11.88
C GLY A 330 -34.11 3.88 -11.81
N VAL A 331 -33.22 4.22 -10.88
CA VAL A 331 -32.73 5.60 -10.65
C VAL A 331 -31.32 5.81 -11.20
N PRO A 332 -30.93 7.05 -11.58
CA PRO A 332 -29.55 7.34 -11.98
C PRO A 332 -28.54 6.99 -10.90
N PHE A 333 -27.43 6.36 -11.33
CA PHE A 333 -26.32 5.96 -10.48
C PHE A 333 -25.09 6.82 -10.77
N PHE A 334 -24.67 7.62 -9.79
CA PHE A 334 -23.42 8.37 -9.82
C PHE A 334 -22.37 7.60 -9.04
N PHE A 335 -21.22 7.36 -9.66
CA PHE A 335 -20.09 6.65 -9.05
C PHE A 335 -18.94 7.63 -8.89
N ALA A 336 -18.31 7.63 -7.72
CA ALA A 336 -17.05 8.30 -7.47
C ALA A 336 -16.17 7.39 -6.60
N SER A 337 -14.87 7.37 -6.87
CA SER A 337 -13.91 6.73 -5.96
C SER A 337 -13.46 7.72 -4.89
N GLY A 338 -13.31 7.29 -3.64
CA GLY A 338 -12.80 8.13 -2.55
C GLY A 338 -11.45 8.75 -2.88
N SER A 339 -10.60 7.99 -3.58
CA SER A 339 -9.29 8.44 -4.08
C SER A 339 -9.37 9.55 -5.13
N GLU A 340 -10.49 9.73 -5.84
CA GLU A 340 -10.66 10.86 -6.79
C GLU A 340 -10.77 12.22 -6.10
N PHE A 341 -11.06 12.24 -4.80
CA PHE A 341 -11.13 13.47 -4.02
C PHE A 341 -9.81 13.80 -3.32
N GLU A 342 -8.85 12.87 -3.34
CA GLU A 342 -7.50 13.05 -2.82
C GLU A 342 -6.60 13.63 -3.94
N GLU A 343 -6.44 14.95 -3.94
CA GLU A 343 -5.55 15.63 -4.88
C GLU A 343 -4.48 16.47 -4.18
N MET A 344 -3.34 16.63 -4.87
CA MET A 344 -2.24 17.48 -4.43
C MET A 344 -2.63 18.97 -4.31
N PHE A 345 -3.67 19.41 -5.02
CA PHE A 345 -4.12 20.79 -5.02
C PHE A 345 -5.18 21.04 -3.95
N VAL A 346 -4.89 22.01 -3.07
CA VAL A 346 -5.79 22.39 -1.97
C VAL A 346 -7.15 22.87 -2.52
N GLY A 347 -8.23 22.32 -1.99
CA GLY A 347 -9.59 22.74 -2.30
C GLY A 347 -10.20 22.14 -3.58
N VAL A 348 -9.44 21.40 -4.40
CA VAL A 348 -9.99 20.73 -5.59
C VAL A 348 -10.92 19.58 -5.18
N GLY A 349 -10.52 18.75 -4.21
CA GLY A 349 -11.38 17.69 -3.66
C GLY A 349 -12.71 18.22 -3.13
N ALA A 350 -12.68 19.30 -2.32
CA ALA A 350 -13.88 19.96 -1.82
C ALA A 350 -14.76 20.57 -2.94
N LYS A 351 -14.17 21.00 -4.06
CA LYS A 351 -14.95 21.45 -5.22
C LYS A 351 -15.65 20.27 -5.92
N ARG A 352 -14.93 19.17 -6.16
CA ARG A 352 -15.52 17.96 -6.76
C ARG A 352 -16.68 17.39 -5.96
N VAL A 353 -16.56 17.34 -4.64
CA VAL A 353 -17.67 16.92 -3.76
C VAL A 353 -18.90 17.82 -3.98
N ARG A 354 -18.74 19.14 -4.04
CA ARG A 354 -19.85 20.06 -4.34
C ARG A 354 -20.46 19.81 -5.71
N ASP A 355 -19.62 19.64 -6.73
CA ASP A 355 -20.06 19.45 -8.11
C ASP A 355 -20.80 18.11 -8.29
N LEU A 356 -20.35 17.04 -7.61
CA LEU A 356 -21.01 15.73 -7.57
C LEU A 356 -22.41 15.84 -6.98
N PHE A 357 -22.54 16.45 -5.80
CA PHE A 357 -23.83 16.62 -5.12
C PHE A 357 -24.75 17.58 -5.88
N ALA A 358 -24.22 18.64 -6.50
CA ALA A 358 -24.99 19.53 -7.35
C ALA A 358 -25.54 18.82 -8.61
N THR A 359 -24.77 17.89 -9.18
CA THR A 359 -25.19 17.14 -10.36
C THR A 359 -26.23 16.08 -10.01
N ALA A 360 -26.05 15.38 -8.88
CA ALA A 360 -27.04 14.43 -8.39
C ALA A 360 -28.38 15.10 -8.05
N ARG A 361 -28.35 16.29 -7.43
CA ARG A 361 -29.56 17.08 -7.14
C ARG A 361 -30.36 17.47 -8.38
N LYS A 362 -29.68 17.70 -9.52
CA LYS A 362 -30.37 18.01 -10.79
C LYS A 362 -31.11 16.81 -11.38
N ARG A 363 -30.80 15.58 -10.96
CA ARG A 363 -31.36 14.33 -11.53
C ARG A 363 -32.10 13.48 -10.48
N GLN A 364 -32.77 14.12 -9.53
CA GLN A 364 -33.52 13.44 -8.47
C GLN A 364 -34.75 12.68 -9.02
N PRO A 365 -35.10 11.50 -8.45
CA PRO A 365 -34.38 10.75 -7.41
C PRO A 365 -33.11 10.07 -7.95
N ALA A 366 -32.01 10.05 -7.17
CA ALA A 366 -30.72 9.51 -7.61
C ALA A 366 -29.91 8.88 -6.47
N ILE A 367 -28.96 8.01 -6.83
CA ILE A 367 -28.00 7.40 -5.89
C ILE A 367 -26.60 7.92 -6.18
N ILE A 368 -25.89 8.36 -5.14
CA ILE A 368 -24.46 8.65 -5.18
C ILE A 368 -23.74 7.49 -4.49
N PHE A 369 -22.84 6.82 -5.19
CA PHE A 369 -21.98 5.78 -4.62
C PHE A 369 -20.54 6.27 -4.51
N ILE A 370 -19.98 6.21 -3.30
CA ILE A 370 -18.59 6.54 -2.99
C ILE A 370 -17.87 5.25 -2.58
N ASP A 371 -16.99 4.74 -3.43
CA ASP A 371 -16.12 3.60 -3.06
C ASP A 371 -14.90 4.09 -2.25
N GLU A 372 -14.23 3.20 -1.51
CA GLU A 372 -13.01 3.53 -0.74
C GLU A 372 -13.15 4.81 0.12
N LEU A 373 -14.25 4.90 0.88
CA LEU A 373 -14.54 6.10 1.69
C LEU A 373 -13.41 6.43 2.68
N ASP A 374 -12.63 5.44 3.09
CA ASP A 374 -11.47 5.57 3.96
C ASP A 374 -10.38 6.51 3.41
N ALA A 375 -10.30 6.70 2.09
CA ALA A 375 -9.38 7.68 1.48
C ALA A 375 -9.70 9.12 1.92
N VAL A 376 -10.98 9.48 2.05
CA VAL A 376 -11.42 10.84 2.48
C VAL A 376 -11.93 10.90 3.90
N GLY A 377 -12.32 9.76 4.46
CA GLY A 377 -13.08 9.63 5.68
C GLY A 377 -12.25 9.30 6.92
N GLY A 378 -10.92 9.28 6.82
CA GLY A 378 -10.02 8.91 7.91
C GLY A 378 -10.17 9.78 9.17
N LYS A 379 -9.93 9.16 10.34
CA LYS A 379 -9.92 9.84 11.65
C LYS A 379 -8.99 11.04 11.67
N ARG A 380 -9.48 12.16 12.19
CA ARG A 380 -8.73 13.42 12.34
C ARG A 380 -7.65 13.28 13.43
N SER A 381 -6.40 13.19 13.03
CA SER A 381 -5.23 13.42 13.88
C SER A 381 -4.77 14.88 13.76
N HIS A 382 -4.16 15.39 14.83
CA HIS A 382 -3.54 16.72 14.83
C HIS A 382 -2.37 16.82 13.83
N ARG A 383 -1.81 15.67 13.41
CA ARG A 383 -0.74 15.58 12.42
C ARG A 383 -1.23 15.48 10.97
N ASP A 384 -2.53 15.32 10.75
CA ASP A 384 -3.06 15.12 9.40
C ASP A 384 -3.09 16.41 8.59
N GLN A 385 -2.82 16.24 7.31
CA GLN A 385 -2.78 17.30 6.31
C GLN A 385 -4.07 18.12 6.30
N HIS A 386 -3.94 19.45 6.35
CA HIS A 386 -5.07 20.38 6.40
C HIS A 386 -6.03 20.25 5.21
N TYR A 387 -5.54 19.84 4.03
CA TYR A 387 -6.35 19.72 2.83
C TYR A 387 -7.31 18.51 2.86
N MET A 388 -6.91 17.36 3.42
CA MET A 388 -7.81 16.19 3.54
C MET A 388 -9.00 16.50 4.46
N LYS A 389 -8.73 17.22 5.56
CA LYS A 389 -9.77 17.70 6.50
C LYS A 389 -10.78 18.61 5.80
N GLN A 390 -10.34 19.42 4.83
CA GLN A 390 -11.23 20.32 4.09
C GLN A 390 -12.22 19.54 3.22
N THR A 391 -11.74 18.54 2.47
CA THR A 391 -12.60 17.68 1.64
C THR A 391 -13.61 16.90 2.49
N LEU A 392 -13.16 16.30 3.61
CA LEU A 392 -14.04 15.62 4.55
C LEU A 392 -15.12 16.56 5.10
N ASN A 393 -14.74 17.74 5.60
CA ASN A 393 -15.70 18.71 6.11
C ASN A 393 -16.71 19.14 5.05
N GLN A 394 -16.28 19.28 3.79
CA GLN A 394 -17.21 19.59 2.71
C GLN A 394 -18.22 18.47 2.48
N LEU A 395 -17.79 17.20 2.51
CA LEU A 395 -18.69 16.06 2.42
C LEU A 395 -19.72 16.07 3.56
N LEU A 396 -19.28 16.35 4.79
CA LEU A 396 -20.18 16.47 5.95
C LEU A 396 -21.21 17.61 5.78
N VAL A 397 -20.78 18.76 5.26
CA VAL A 397 -21.67 19.90 5.02
C VAL A 397 -22.71 19.57 3.95
N GLU A 398 -22.34 18.89 2.86
CA GLU A 398 -23.30 18.46 1.84
C GLU A 398 -24.29 17.42 2.38
N MET A 399 -23.84 16.46 3.20
CA MET A 399 -24.73 15.46 3.83
C MET A 399 -25.71 16.08 4.85
N ASP A 400 -25.25 17.02 5.67
CA ASP A 400 -26.11 17.73 6.61
C ASP A 400 -27.08 18.68 5.87
N GLY A 401 -26.62 19.28 4.77
CA GLY A 401 -27.35 20.23 3.94
C GLY A 401 -28.56 19.65 3.18
N PHE A 402 -28.72 18.33 3.12
CA PHE A 402 -29.90 17.72 2.51
C PHE A 402 -31.18 18.04 3.29
N LEU A 403 -32.12 18.68 2.60
CA LEU A 403 -33.53 18.69 3.01
C LEU A 403 -34.10 17.27 2.83
N GLN A 404 -34.95 16.82 3.74
CA GLN A 404 -35.57 15.47 3.69
C GLN A 404 -36.38 15.22 2.40
N THR A 405 -36.70 16.28 1.66
CA THR A 405 -37.42 16.25 0.38
C THR A 405 -36.55 15.94 -0.83
N GLU A 406 -35.21 15.99 -0.72
CA GLU A 406 -34.33 15.97 -1.91
C GLU A 406 -34.11 14.59 -2.55
N GLY A 407 -34.70 13.48 -2.08
CA GLY A 407 -34.73 12.21 -2.84
C GLY A 407 -33.37 11.64 -3.33
N VAL A 408 -32.25 12.12 -2.78
CA VAL A 408 -30.88 11.63 -3.07
C VAL A 408 -30.43 10.75 -1.92
N ILE A 409 -29.88 9.58 -2.23
CA ILE A 409 -29.28 8.67 -1.25
C ILE A 409 -27.79 8.56 -1.50
N VAL A 410 -26.99 8.68 -0.44
CA VAL A 410 -25.54 8.47 -0.50
C VAL A 410 -25.21 7.08 0.02
N ILE A 411 -24.66 6.22 -0.83
CA ILE A 411 -24.14 4.90 -0.45
C ILE A 411 -22.62 5.00 -0.46
N ALA A 412 -21.96 4.56 0.60
CA ALA A 412 -20.50 4.50 0.64
C ALA A 412 -20.02 3.10 0.99
N ALA A 413 -18.87 2.70 0.47
CA ALA A 413 -18.22 1.44 0.80
C ALA A 413 -16.86 1.66 1.48
N THR A 414 -16.55 0.81 2.46
CA THR A 414 -15.24 0.80 3.11
C THR A 414 -14.85 -0.63 3.52
N ASN A 415 -13.55 -0.90 3.53
CA ASN A 415 -13.02 -2.14 4.09
C ASN A 415 -12.71 -2.01 5.60
N PHE A 416 -12.50 -0.78 6.08
CA PHE A 416 -11.99 -0.49 7.43
C PHE A 416 -12.92 0.50 8.15
N PRO A 417 -14.08 0.06 8.66
CA PRO A 417 -15.01 0.96 9.36
C PRO A 417 -14.39 1.65 10.59
N GLU A 418 -13.39 1.04 11.21
CA GLU A 418 -12.68 1.56 12.37
C GLU A 418 -11.70 2.70 12.05
N SER A 419 -11.27 2.84 10.79
CA SER A 419 -10.40 3.94 10.35
C SER A 419 -11.17 5.23 10.11
N LEU A 420 -12.49 5.13 9.92
CA LEU A 420 -13.37 6.25 9.62
C LEU A 420 -13.59 7.19 10.83
N ASP A 421 -13.78 8.47 10.51
CA ASP A 421 -14.18 9.50 11.45
C ASP A 421 -15.61 9.24 11.97
N HIS A 422 -15.78 9.25 13.29
CA HIS A 422 -17.09 9.14 13.95
C HIS A 422 -18.07 10.23 13.54
N ALA A 423 -17.58 11.35 12.98
CA ALA A 423 -18.42 12.36 12.38
C ALA A 423 -19.25 11.79 11.21
N LEU A 424 -18.71 10.90 10.38
CA LEU A 424 -19.41 10.34 9.21
C LEU A 424 -20.53 9.37 9.62
N THR A 425 -20.29 8.55 10.64
CA THR A 425 -21.23 7.52 11.13
C THR A 425 -22.27 8.05 12.12
N ARG A 426 -22.34 9.37 12.31
CA ARG A 426 -23.33 10.01 13.18
C ARG A 426 -24.72 10.02 12.52
N PRO A 427 -25.81 9.83 13.29
CA PRO A 427 -27.17 10.01 12.78
C PRO A 427 -27.38 11.40 12.13
N GLY A 428 -28.06 11.42 11.00
CA GLY A 428 -28.18 12.51 10.04
C GLY A 428 -27.27 12.39 8.81
N ARG A 429 -26.36 11.41 8.77
CA ARG A 429 -25.35 11.22 7.71
C ARG A 429 -25.39 9.76 7.22
N PHE A 430 -24.43 8.93 7.59
CA PHE A 430 -24.52 7.48 7.38
C PHE A 430 -25.32 6.85 8.52
N ASP A 431 -26.64 6.95 8.40
CA ASP A 431 -27.61 6.48 9.40
C ASP A 431 -27.65 4.96 9.52
N ARG A 432 -27.37 4.28 8.40
CA ARG A 432 -27.38 2.82 8.30
C ARG A 432 -25.97 2.34 8.01
N VAL A 433 -25.48 1.45 8.86
CA VAL A 433 -24.21 0.74 8.66
C VAL A 433 -24.55 -0.72 8.46
N ILE A 434 -24.32 -1.22 7.25
CA ILE A 434 -24.64 -2.59 6.85
C ILE A 434 -23.33 -3.31 6.59
N ALA A 435 -23.08 -4.37 7.37
CA ALA A 435 -21.92 -5.22 7.18
C ALA A 435 -22.21 -6.27 6.10
N VAL A 436 -21.30 -6.36 5.12
CA VAL A 436 -21.30 -7.33 4.02
C VAL A 436 -20.20 -8.36 4.33
N PRO A 437 -20.55 -9.49 4.98
CA PRO A 437 -19.56 -10.49 5.37
C PRO A 437 -19.05 -11.29 4.15
N LEU A 438 -18.07 -12.16 4.40
CA LEU A 438 -17.70 -13.20 3.44
C LEU A 438 -18.89 -14.16 3.24
N PRO A 439 -19.03 -14.76 2.03
CA PRO A 439 -20.13 -15.67 1.75
C PRO A 439 -20.00 -16.99 2.53
N ASP A 440 -21.10 -17.44 3.12
CA ASP A 440 -21.23 -18.78 3.70
C ASP A 440 -21.16 -19.88 2.63
N VAL A 441 -21.04 -21.14 3.04
CA VAL A 441 -21.03 -22.31 2.13
C VAL A 441 -22.16 -22.25 1.09
N ARG A 442 -23.40 -21.94 1.51
CA ARG A 442 -24.56 -21.83 0.60
C ARG A 442 -24.39 -20.67 -0.38
N GLY A 443 -23.90 -19.53 0.09
CA GLY A 443 -23.58 -18.38 -0.76
C GLY A 443 -22.49 -18.68 -1.77
N ARG A 444 -21.43 -19.38 -1.37
CA ARG A 444 -20.36 -19.83 -2.27
C ARG A 444 -20.86 -20.80 -3.33
N VAL A 445 -21.75 -21.73 -3.00
CA VAL A 445 -22.40 -22.60 -3.99
C VAL A 445 -23.18 -21.78 -5.01
N GLN A 446 -23.99 -20.81 -4.58
CA GLN A 446 -24.74 -19.95 -5.50
C GLN A 446 -23.81 -19.11 -6.40
N LEU A 447 -22.73 -18.56 -5.84
CA LEU A 447 -21.73 -17.80 -6.58
C LEU A 447 -21.02 -18.66 -7.61
N LEU A 448 -20.56 -19.86 -7.22
CA LEU A 448 -19.93 -20.80 -8.14
C LEU A 448 -20.91 -21.22 -9.25
N GLN A 449 -22.16 -21.52 -8.93
CA GLN A 449 -23.19 -21.80 -9.93
C GLN A 449 -23.44 -20.63 -10.87
N HIS A 450 -23.33 -19.39 -10.39
CA HIS A 450 -23.44 -18.21 -11.24
C HIS A 450 -22.24 -18.11 -12.19
N PHE A 451 -21.02 -18.16 -11.67
CA PHE A 451 -19.80 -18.01 -12.48
C PHE A 451 -19.55 -19.19 -13.43
N MET A 452 -19.98 -20.40 -13.06
CA MET A 452 -19.88 -21.59 -13.92
C MET A 452 -20.87 -21.58 -15.08
N LYS A 453 -21.90 -20.72 -15.11
CA LYS A 453 -22.79 -20.59 -16.28
C LYS A 453 -22.08 -20.04 -17.51
N ASP A 454 -21.08 -19.19 -17.29
CA ASP A 454 -20.31 -18.55 -18.36
C ASP A 454 -19.15 -19.44 -18.86
N VAL A 455 -18.92 -20.61 -18.24
CA VAL A 455 -17.80 -21.50 -18.52
C VAL A 455 -18.29 -22.93 -18.81
N VAL A 456 -17.71 -23.56 -19.84
CA VAL A 456 -18.01 -24.97 -20.16
C VAL A 456 -17.36 -25.87 -19.10
N THR A 457 -18.18 -26.45 -18.22
CA THR A 457 -17.74 -27.27 -17.08
C THR A 457 -18.18 -28.71 -17.24
N SER A 458 -17.34 -29.64 -16.77
CA SER A 458 -17.64 -31.07 -16.77
C SER A 458 -18.71 -31.41 -15.73
N THR A 459 -19.51 -32.46 -15.99
CA THR A 459 -20.53 -32.94 -15.03
C THR A 459 -19.95 -33.44 -13.71
N ALA A 460 -18.65 -33.79 -13.69
CA ALA A 460 -17.95 -34.18 -12.47
C ALA A 460 -17.64 -33.01 -11.51
N ALA A 461 -17.71 -31.76 -11.99
CA ALA A 461 -17.42 -30.58 -11.18
C ALA A 461 -18.67 -30.12 -10.42
N ASP A 462 -18.93 -30.72 -9.25
CA ASP A 462 -20.01 -30.28 -8.35
C ASP A 462 -19.61 -28.99 -7.60
N PRO A 463 -20.36 -27.87 -7.77
CA PRO A 463 -20.12 -26.63 -7.02
C PRO A 463 -20.16 -26.80 -5.50
N SER A 464 -20.89 -27.80 -5.00
CA SER A 464 -21.01 -28.09 -3.56
C SER A 464 -19.72 -28.63 -2.98
N VAL A 465 -18.96 -29.43 -3.74
CA VAL A 465 -17.64 -29.93 -3.34
C VAL A 465 -16.64 -28.78 -3.32
N LEU A 466 -16.64 -27.95 -4.38
CA LEU A 466 -15.75 -26.79 -4.49
C LEU A 466 -15.98 -25.78 -3.36
N ALA A 467 -17.24 -25.47 -3.03
CA ALA A 467 -17.58 -24.52 -1.97
C ALA A 467 -17.07 -24.94 -0.58
N ARG A 468 -17.02 -26.24 -0.29
CA ARG A 468 -16.40 -26.79 0.93
C ARG A 468 -14.88 -26.71 0.89
N GLY A 469 -14.30 -26.84 -0.31
CA GLY A 469 -12.87 -26.69 -0.57
C GLY A 469 -12.32 -25.27 -0.48
N THR A 470 -13.18 -24.25 -0.48
CA THR A 470 -12.81 -22.83 -0.50
C THR A 470 -13.34 -22.04 0.71
N PRO A 471 -13.05 -22.46 1.96
CA PRO A 471 -13.47 -21.71 3.13
C PRO A 471 -12.80 -20.34 3.17
N GLY A 472 -13.58 -19.31 3.49
CA GLY A 472 -13.10 -17.93 3.58
C GLY A 472 -12.89 -17.21 2.25
N PHE A 473 -13.15 -17.86 1.10
CA PHE A 473 -13.04 -17.17 -0.20
C PHE A 473 -14.15 -16.13 -0.37
N SER A 474 -13.75 -14.94 -0.81
CA SER A 474 -14.64 -13.87 -1.25
C SER A 474 -15.26 -14.18 -2.63
N GLY A 475 -16.34 -13.47 -2.98
CA GLY A 475 -16.97 -13.64 -4.30
C GLY A 475 -16.02 -13.35 -5.47
N ALA A 476 -15.14 -12.34 -5.32
CA ALA A 476 -14.11 -12.03 -6.31
C ALA A 476 -13.05 -13.13 -6.44
N GLU A 477 -12.64 -13.76 -5.33
CA GLU A 477 -11.70 -14.88 -5.36
C GLU A 477 -12.30 -16.13 -6.01
N LEU A 478 -13.58 -16.42 -5.76
CA LEU A 478 -14.31 -17.49 -6.44
C LEU A 478 -14.41 -17.24 -7.94
N GLN A 479 -14.73 -16.01 -8.35
CA GLN A 479 -14.76 -15.64 -9.76
C GLN A 479 -13.39 -15.81 -10.42
N ASN A 480 -12.32 -15.38 -9.73
CA ASN A 480 -10.96 -15.55 -10.21
C ASN A 480 -10.58 -17.05 -10.30
N MET A 481 -10.97 -17.87 -9.32
CA MET A 481 -10.73 -19.32 -9.34
C MET A 481 -11.34 -19.97 -10.58
N VAL A 482 -12.61 -19.67 -10.88
CA VAL A 482 -13.30 -20.20 -12.07
C VAL A 482 -12.61 -19.75 -13.36
N ASN A 483 -12.22 -18.48 -13.43
CA ASN A 483 -11.50 -17.94 -14.58
C ASN A 483 -10.11 -18.59 -14.78
N GLN A 484 -9.33 -18.75 -13.70
CA GLN A 484 -8.02 -19.41 -13.77
C GLN A 484 -8.14 -20.88 -14.18
N ALA A 485 -9.16 -21.59 -13.70
CA ALA A 485 -9.44 -22.98 -14.10
C ALA A 485 -9.76 -23.08 -15.60
N ALA A 486 -10.57 -22.15 -16.13
CA ALA A 486 -10.89 -22.09 -17.56
C ALA A 486 -9.66 -21.80 -18.43
N ILE A 487 -8.81 -20.85 -18.00
CA ILE A 487 -7.56 -20.53 -18.70
C ILE A 487 -6.61 -21.74 -18.70
N GLN A 488 -6.51 -22.47 -17.58
CA GLN A 488 -5.65 -23.64 -17.48
C GLN A 488 -6.15 -24.78 -18.37
N ALA A 489 -7.45 -25.09 -18.34
CA ALA A 489 -8.07 -26.08 -19.22
C ALA A 489 -7.81 -25.75 -20.70
N SER A 490 -7.97 -24.48 -21.07
CA SER A 490 -7.71 -24.00 -22.43
C SER A 490 -6.24 -24.14 -22.83
N LYS A 491 -5.31 -23.90 -21.89
CA LYS A 491 -3.87 -24.02 -22.12
C LYS A 491 -3.44 -25.48 -22.33
N GLU A 492 -4.08 -26.41 -21.64
CA GLU A 492 -3.84 -27.85 -21.77
C GLU A 492 -4.57 -28.48 -22.96
N GLY A 493 -5.48 -27.74 -23.59
CA GLY A 493 -6.22 -28.19 -24.78
C GLY A 493 -7.48 -29.01 -24.46
N PHE A 494 -7.98 -28.95 -23.23
CA PHE A 494 -9.26 -29.56 -22.86
C PHE A 494 -10.44 -28.72 -23.35
N ASN A 495 -11.51 -29.40 -23.77
CA ASN A 495 -12.76 -28.74 -24.22
C ASN A 495 -13.69 -28.35 -23.06
N GLU A 496 -13.48 -28.91 -21.87
CA GLU A 496 -14.28 -28.65 -20.67
C GLU A 496 -13.39 -28.50 -19.44
N VAL A 497 -13.85 -27.73 -18.46
CA VAL A 497 -13.16 -27.55 -17.18
C VAL A 497 -13.53 -28.70 -16.23
N THR A 498 -12.54 -29.53 -15.87
CA THR A 498 -12.65 -30.64 -14.93
C THR A 498 -12.43 -30.20 -13.48
N LEU A 499 -12.71 -31.09 -12.52
CA LEU A 499 -12.46 -30.85 -11.10
C LEU A 499 -10.97 -30.56 -10.80
N GLN A 500 -10.06 -31.25 -11.51
CA GLN A 500 -8.62 -31.07 -11.36
C GLN A 500 -8.17 -29.64 -11.70
N HIS A 501 -8.75 -29.02 -12.74
CA HIS A 501 -8.44 -27.63 -13.08
C HIS A 501 -8.90 -26.65 -11.99
N PHE A 502 -10.04 -26.92 -11.33
CA PHE A 502 -10.50 -26.11 -10.21
C PHE A 502 -9.62 -26.29 -8.97
N GLU A 503 -9.18 -27.52 -8.67
CA GLU A 503 -8.24 -27.78 -7.59
C GLU A 503 -6.89 -27.10 -7.83
N TRP A 504 -6.38 -27.16 -9.07
CA TRP A 504 -5.19 -26.43 -9.47
C TRP A 504 -5.35 -24.92 -9.31
N ALA A 505 -6.49 -24.35 -9.73
CA ALA A 505 -6.76 -22.92 -9.60
C ALA A 505 -6.86 -22.49 -8.13
N LYS A 506 -7.52 -23.31 -7.30
CA LYS A 506 -7.59 -23.13 -5.84
C LYS A 506 -6.19 -23.11 -5.23
N ASP A 507 -5.36 -24.11 -5.52
CA ASP A 507 -3.99 -24.18 -5.01
C ASP A 507 -3.16 -22.97 -5.44
N ARG A 508 -3.33 -22.53 -6.69
CA ARG A 508 -2.61 -21.36 -7.21
C ARG A 508 -3.01 -20.07 -6.51
N ILE A 509 -4.27 -19.92 -6.11
CA ILE A 509 -4.74 -18.75 -5.35
C ILE A 509 -4.21 -18.79 -3.91
N ILE A 510 -4.27 -19.95 -3.24
CA ILE A 510 -3.87 -20.07 -1.84
C ILE A 510 -2.35 -20.07 -1.67
N LEU A 511 -1.64 -20.84 -2.51
CA LEU A 511 -0.20 -21.13 -2.36
C LEU A 511 0.68 -20.33 -3.33
N GLY A 512 0.07 -19.73 -4.36
CA GLY A 512 0.79 -19.07 -5.43
C GLY A 512 1.18 -20.00 -6.58
N THR A 513 1.85 -19.43 -7.57
CA THR A 513 2.24 -20.16 -8.79
C THR A 513 3.36 -21.17 -8.49
N GLU A 514 3.26 -22.35 -9.09
CA GLU A 514 4.25 -23.42 -9.01
C GLU A 514 5.54 -23.06 -9.76
N ARG A 515 6.70 -23.28 -9.12
CA ARG A 515 8.02 -22.93 -9.69
C ARG A 515 8.72 -24.14 -10.30
N LYS A 516 8.17 -24.66 -11.40
CA LYS A 516 8.75 -25.83 -12.12
C LYS A 516 10.18 -25.63 -12.63
N SER A 517 10.62 -24.38 -12.84
CA SER A 517 11.97 -24.07 -13.36
C SER A 517 13.06 -24.04 -12.29
N GLN A 518 12.72 -24.09 -11.01
CA GLN A 518 13.71 -24.02 -9.94
C GLN A 518 14.38 -25.38 -9.78
N TYR A 519 15.68 -25.45 -10.07
CA TYR A 519 16.48 -26.64 -9.78
C TYR A 519 16.61 -26.81 -8.26
N ILE A 520 16.15 -27.94 -7.73
CA ILE A 520 16.25 -28.30 -6.32
C ILE A 520 17.18 -29.50 -6.23
N ASP A 521 18.24 -29.36 -5.44
CA ASP A 521 19.13 -30.47 -5.13
C ASP A 521 18.36 -31.60 -4.42
N GLU A 522 18.68 -32.86 -4.71
CA GLU A 522 17.95 -34.01 -4.16
C GLU A 522 17.97 -34.02 -2.63
N LYS A 523 19.09 -33.60 -2.03
CA LYS A 523 19.21 -33.46 -0.58
C LYS A 523 18.24 -32.42 -0.03
N ASN A 524 18.09 -31.28 -0.70
CA ASN A 524 17.15 -30.23 -0.28
C ASN A 524 15.70 -30.69 -0.47
N LYS A 525 15.39 -31.38 -1.58
CA LYS A 525 14.06 -31.96 -1.82
C LYS A 525 13.70 -32.96 -0.71
N LEU A 526 14.65 -33.80 -0.31
CA LEU A 526 14.48 -34.76 0.77
C LEU A 526 14.29 -34.06 2.12
N MET A 527 15.06 -33.01 2.43
CA MET A 527 14.86 -32.23 3.66
C MET A 527 13.46 -31.62 3.72
N THR A 528 12.99 -31.00 2.63
CA THR A 528 11.63 -30.49 2.53
C THR A 528 10.59 -31.61 2.66
N ALA A 529 10.82 -32.78 2.06
CA ALA A 529 9.91 -33.92 2.19
C ALA A 529 9.80 -34.41 3.64
N TYR A 530 10.88 -34.42 4.42
CA TYR A 530 10.82 -34.71 5.85
C TYR A 530 10.08 -33.62 6.63
N HIS A 531 10.31 -32.36 6.29
CA HIS A 531 9.63 -31.22 6.90
C HIS A 531 8.10 -31.30 6.71
N GLU A 532 7.65 -31.44 5.47
CA GLU A 532 6.22 -31.56 5.14
C GLU A 532 5.62 -32.87 5.66
N GLY A 533 6.38 -33.97 5.60
CA GLY A 533 5.98 -35.25 6.20
C GLY A 533 5.75 -35.13 7.71
N GLY A 534 6.56 -34.31 8.40
CA GLY A 534 6.39 -33.98 9.81
C GLY A 534 5.06 -33.28 10.09
N HIS A 535 4.74 -32.21 9.35
CA HIS A 535 3.45 -31.54 9.45
C HIS A 535 2.27 -32.48 9.17
N ALA A 536 2.37 -33.28 8.12
CA ALA A 536 1.31 -34.20 7.70
C ALA A 536 1.02 -35.27 8.76
N LEU A 537 2.04 -35.91 9.33
CA LEU A 537 1.86 -36.93 10.36
C LEU A 537 1.28 -36.35 11.65
N VAL A 538 1.78 -35.19 12.09
CA VAL A 538 1.25 -34.54 13.29
C VAL A 538 -0.22 -34.16 13.08
N ALA A 539 -0.59 -33.65 11.91
CA ALA A 539 -1.97 -33.32 11.59
C ALA A 539 -2.90 -34.54 11.55
N LEU A 540 -2.39 -35.71 11.15
CA LEU A 540 -3.17 -36.95 11.10
C LEU A 540 -3.41 -37.59 12.47
N TYR A 541 -2.42 -37.53 13.36
CA TYR A 541 -2.47 -38.24 14.65
C TYR A 541 -2.88 -37.37 15.84
N THR A 542 -2.83 -36.04 15.71
CA THR A 542 -3.20 -35.13 16.80
C THR A 542 -4.70 -34.91 16.83
N GLU A 543 -5.34 -35.26 17.95
CA GLU A 543 -6.78 -35.07 18.12
C GLU A 543 -7.14 -33.58 18.21
N GLY A 544 -8.08 -33.12 17.38
CA GLY A 544 -8.42 -31.70 17.27
C GLY A 544 -7.57 -30.93 16.26
N ALA A 545 -6.60 -31.56 15.60
CA ALA A 545 -5.96 -30.95 14.44
C ALA A 545 -6.96 -30.79 13.29
N MET A 546 -6.75 -29.77 12.47
CA MET A 546 -7.53 -29.61 11.25
C MET A 546 -7.23 -30.76 10.27
N PRO A 547 -8.25 -31.35 9.63
CA PRO A 547 -8.05 -32.48 8.73
C PRO A 547 -7.04 -32.19 7.63
N LEU A 548 -6.13 -33.15 7.42
CA LEU A 548 -5.18 -33.11 6.31
C LEU A 548 -5.93 -33.23 4.98
N HIS A 549 -5.57 -32.40 4.00
CA HIS A 549 -6.12 -32.46 2.65
C HIS A 549 -5.08 -32.96 1.65
N LYS A 550 -3.90 -32.32 1.61
CA LYS A 550 -2.85 -32.60 0.63
C LYS A 550 -1.48 -32.18 1.16
N VAL A 551 -0.43 -32.85 0.69
CA VAL A 551 0.97 -32.56 1.03
C VAL A 551 1.78 -32.44 -0.26
N THR A 552 2.63 -31.42 -0.39
CA THR A 552 3.52 -31.26 -1.56
C THR A 552 4.89 -30.78 -1.13
N CYS A 553 5.95 -31.35 -1.73
CA CYS A 553 7.33 -30.88 -1.58
C CYS A 553 7.79 -30.02 -2.78
N VAL A 554 6.86 -29.57 -3.62
CA VAL A 554 7.13 -28.71 -4.78
C VAL A 554 7.00 -27.25 -4.36
N PRO A 555 7.96 -26.37 -4.73
CA PRO A 555 7.91 -24.97 -4.37
C PRO A 555 6.73 -24.26 -5.04
N ARG A 556 5.93 -23.58 -4.21
CA ARG A 556 4.78 -22.77 -4.63
C ARG A 556 4.86 -21.39 -3.99
N GLY A 557 4.77 -20.35 -4.81
CA GLY A 557 4.83 -18.98 -4.32
C GLY A 557 6.12 -18.71 -3.53
N HIS A 558 5.99 -18.45 -2.23
CA HIS A 558 7.12 -18.23 -1.31
C HIS A 558 7.49 -19.47 -0.47
N ALA A 559 6.72 -20.55 -0.55
CA ALA A 559 6.94 -21.78 0.19
C ALA A 559 7.72 -22.82 -0.62
N LEU A 560 8.59 -23.59 0.04
CA LEU A 560 9.37 -24.67 -0.59
C LEU A 560 8.59 -25.99 -0.66
N GLY A 561 7.70 -26.20 0.30
CA GLY A 561 6.70 -27.27 0.37
C GLY A 561 5.51 -26.74 1.15
N VAL A 562 4.36 -27.41 1.03
CA VAL A 562 3.16 -27.04 1.80
C VAL A 562 2.35 -28.28 2.18
N THR A 563 1.96 -28.32 3.45
CA THR A 563 0.93 -29.21 3.98
C THR A 563 -0.40 -28.45 4.11
N SER A 564 -1.35 -28.78 3.23
CA SER A 564 -2.68 -28.17 3.19
C SER A 564 -3.63 -28.88 4.14
N GLN A 565 -4.27 -28.10 5.02
CA GLN A 565 -5.33 -28.54 5.91
C GLN A 565 -6.64 -27.85 5.52
N LEU A 566 -7.74 -28.60 5.57
CA LEU A 566 -9.05 -28.08 5.19
C LEU A 566 -10.08 -28.43 6.28
N PRO A 567 -10.83 -27.45 6.81
CA PRO A 567 -11.91 -27.71 7.74
C PRO A 567 -13.11 -28.36 7.02
N GLU A 568 -13.83 -29.24 7.71
CA GLU A 568 -15.05 -29.87 7.17
C GLU A 568 -16.21 -28.88 7.02
N ASN A 569 -16.28 -27.89 7.92
CA ASN A 569 -17.32 -26.87 7.97
C ASN A 569 -16.68 -25.50 8.28
N ASP A 570 -17.33 -24.43 7.84
CA ASP A 570 -16.96 -23.07 8.25
C ASP A 570 -17.19 -22.93 9.76
N ARG A 571 -16.12 -22.73 10.53
CA ARG A 571 -16.17 -22.61 11.99
C ARG A 571 -16.05 -21.14 12.39
N TYR A 572 -16.93 -20.69 13.29
CA TYR A 572 -16.88 -19.33 13.86
C TYR A 572 -16.04 -19.25 15.14
N SER A 573 -15.89 -20.36 15.86
CA SER A 573 -15.10 -20.44 17.09
C SER A 573 -14.22 -21.69 17.09
N VAL A 574 -13.09 -21.60 17.79
CA VAL A 574 -12.08 -22.66 17.89
C VAL A 574 -11.76 -22.89 19.36
N THR A 575 -11.65 -24.16 19.74
CA THR A 575 -11.41 -24.57 21.12
C THR A 575 -9.93 -24.49 21.49
N GLN A 576 -9.63 -24.44 22.80
CA GLN A 576 -8.24 -24.44 23.29
C GLN A 576 -7.45 -25.66 22.79
N LYS A 577 -8.09 -26.85 22.73
CA LYS A 577 -7.48 -28.09 22.24
C LYS A 577 -7.08 -27.99 20.77
N GLU A 578 -7.92 -27.39 19.94
CA GLU A 578 -7.64 -27.18 18.52
C GLU A 578 -6.51 -26.18 18.30
N TYR A 579 -6.42 -25.11 19.10
CA TYR A 579 -5.26 -24.21 19.05
C TYR A 579 -3.96 -24.87 19.53
N GLN A 580 -4.03 -25.74 20.54
CA GLN A 580 -2.88 -26.56 20.94
C GLN A 580 -2.46 -27.50 19.81
N ALA A 581 -3.40 -28.16 19.15
CA ALA A 581 -3.13 -28.99 17.99
C ALA A 581 -2.54 -28.18 16.82
N MET A 582 -2.97 -26.93 16.63
CA MET A 582 -2.39 -26.02 15.63
C MET A 582 -0.93 -25.69 15.94
N ILE A 583 -0.59 -25.42 17.21
CA ILE A 583 0.80 -25.23 17.64
C ILE A 583 1.61 -26.51 17.40
N ASP A 584 1.06 -27.67 17.74
CA ASP A 584 1.72 -28.97 17.56
C ASP A 584 2.03 -29.20 16.08
N VAL A 585 1.07 -28.98 15.18
CA VAL A 585 1.33 -29.09 13.73
C VAL A 585 2.42 -28.11 13.30
N CYS A 586 2.39 -26.83 13.73
CA CYS A 586 3.42 -25.87 13.34
C CYS A 586 4.83 -26.27 13.81
N MET A 587 4.95 -27.03 14.91
CA MET A 587 6.24 -27.57 15.36
C MET A 587 6.68 -28.82 14.59
N GLY A 588 5.77 -29.47 13.86
CA GLY A 588 5.99 -30.73 13.15
C GLY A 588 7.19 -30.75 12.21
N GLY A 589 7.32 -29.75 11.33
CA GLY A 589 8.40 -29.69 10.35
C GLY A 589 9.78 -29.56 10.99
N ARG A 590 9.94 -28.61 11.91
CA ARG A 590 11.22 -28.41 12.63
C ARG A 590 11.62 -29.63 13.44
N VAL A 591 10.68 -30.25 14.15
CA VAL A 591 10.97 -31.44 14.97
C VAL A 591 11.32 -32.64 14.08
N ALA A 592 10.67 -32.80 12.92
CA ALA A 592 11.03 -33.83 11.95
C ALA A 592 12.47 -33.65 11.45
N GLU A 593 12.87 -32.42 11.10
CA GLU A 593 14.26 -32.12 10.72
C GLU A 593 15.24 -32.44 11.86
N GLU A 594 14.93 -32.01 13.09
CA GLU A 594 15.76 -32.23 14.28
C GLU A 594 15.95 -33.71 14.60
N LEU A 595 14.90 -34.54 14.43
CA LEU A 595 14.96 -35.98 14.67
C LEU A 595 15.78 -36.76 13.63
N ILE A 596 15.82 -36.28 12.38
CA ILE A 596 16.53 -36.96 11.28
C ILE A 596 17.96 -36.44 11.14
N TYR A 597 18.17 -35.13 11.20
CA TYR A 597 19.44 -34.47 10.95
C TYR A 597 20.17 -33.99 12.21
N GLY A 598 19.53 -34.10 13.38
CA GLY A 598 20.05 -33.58 14.65
C GLY A 598 19.80 -32.09 14.84
N ALA A 599 20.11 -31.57 16.03
CA ALA A 599 19.90 -30.16 16.38
C ALA A 599 20.66 -29.20 15.45
N ASP A 600 21.91 -29.53 15.09
CA ASP A 600 22.74 -28.74 14.18
C ASP A 600 22.27 -28.81 12.71
N GLY A 601 21.39 -29.76 12.38
CA GLY A 601 20.84 -29.98 11.05
C GLY A 601 19.50 -29.27 10.79
N THR A 602 18.97 -28.54 11.78
CA THR A 602 17.71 -27.79 11.63
C THR A 602 17.87 -26.58 10.71
N THR A 603 16.88 -26.33 9.85
CA THR A 603 16.96 -25.30 8.82
C THR A 603 16.23 -24.01 9.21
N SER A 604 16.54 -22.91 8.52
CA SER A 604 15.78 -21.66 8.62
C SER A 604 14.41 -21.71 7.93
N GLY A 605 14.08 -22.81 7.26
CA GLY A 605 12.80 -23.03 6.58
C GLY A 605 11.61 -23.02 7.54
N ALA A 606 11.80 -23.46 8.78
CA ALA A 606 10.77 -23.50 9.82
C ALA A 606 10.35 -22.13 10.39
N SER A 607 10.92 -21.02 9.89
CA SER A 607 10.68 -19.68 10.44
C SER A 607 9.22 -19.22 10.31
N SER A 608 8.54 -19.57 9.22
CA SER A 608 7.11 -19.28 9.04
C SER A 608 6.24 -20.03 10.03
N ASP A 609 6.57 -21.29 10.33
CA ASP A 609 5.76 -22.11 11.22
C ASP A 609 5.96 -21.67 12.67
N LEU A 610 7.18 -21.30 13.04
CA LEU A 610 7.46 -20.68 14.34
C LEU A 610 6.75 -19.33 14.50
N GLN A 611 6.70 -18.51 13.45
CA GLN A 611 5.94 -17.25 13.49
C GLN A 611 4.46 -17.52 13.73
N LYS A 612 3.86 -18.47 13.00
CA LYS A 612 2.44 -18.83 13.15
C LYS A 612 2.13 -19.44 14.51
N ALA A 613 2.98 -20.33 15.00
CA ALA A 613 2.86 -20.91 16.34
C ALA A 613 2.94 -19.82 17.42
N THR A 614 3.88 -18.89 17.29
CA THR A 614 4.07 -17.79 18.24
C THR A 614 2.88 -16.83 18.24
N GLN A 615 2.35 -16.47 17.07
CA GLN A 615 1.14 -15.64 16.97
C GLN A 615 -0.06 -16.32 17.61
N THR A 616 -0.23 -17.62 17.36
CA THR A 616 -1.32 -18.41 17.96
C THR A 616 -1.17 -18.47 19.48
N ALA A 617 0.00 -18.83 19.99
CA ALA A 617 0.28 -18.87 21.42
C ALA A 617 0.10 -17.49 22.09
N SER A 618 0.54 -16.41 21.44
CA SER A 618 0.34 -15.05 21.91
C SER A 618 -1.15 -14.71 22.00
N ALA A 619 -1.95 -15.01 20.96
CA ALA A 619 -3.39 -14.78 20.97
C ALA A 619 -4.12 -15.62 22.02
N MET A 620 -3.71 -16.88 22.24
CA MET A 620 -4.23 -17.73 23.31
C MET A 620 -4.06 -17.10 24.70
N VAL A 621 -2.91 -16.44 24.93
CA VAL A 621 -2.59 -15.82 26.22
C VAL A 621 -3.19 -14.42 26.34
N LYS A 622 -3.01 -13.55 25.34
CA LYS A 622 -3.41 -12.13 25.38
C LYS A 622 -4.89 -11.90 25.07
N ASN A 623 -5.46 -12.61 24.08
CA ASN A 623 -6.77 -12.26 23.51
C ASN A 623 -7.89 -13.19 23.98
N TRP A 624 -7.60 -14.49 24.09
CA TRP A 624 -8.63 -15.52 24.36
C TRP A 624 -8.69 -15.98 25.82
N GLY A 625 -7.71 -15.63 26.64
CA GLY A 625 -7.72 -15.94 28.07
C GLY A 625 -7.54 -17.44 28.39
N PHE A 626 -6.82 -18.18 27.56
CA PHE A 626 -6.57 -19.62 27.76
C PHE A 626 -5.42 -19.94 28.73
N SER A 627 -4.78 -18.92 29.31
CA SER A 627 -3.73 -19.10 30.32
C SER A 627 -4.31 -18.99 31.73
N GLU A 628 -4.14 -20.02 32.55
CA GLU A 628 -4.56 -20.00 33.95
C GLU A 628 -3.78 -19.00 34.79
N LYS A 629 -2.48 -18.78 34.50
CA LYS A 629 -1.62 -17.88 35.27
C LYS A 629 -1.94 -16.40 35.04
N ILE A 630 -2.37 -16.05 33.83
CA ILE A 630 -2.77 -14.69 33.46
C ILE A 630 -4.26 -14.47 33.79
N GLY A 631 -5.08 -15.49 33.54
CA GLY A 631 -6.53 -15.45 33.71
C GLY A 631 -7.28 -14.93 32.47
N PRO A 632 -8.62 -14.83 32.55
CA PRO A 632 -9.48 -14.42 31.44
C PRO A 632 -9.50 -12.90 31.26
N VAL A 633 -8.34 -12.31 30.96
CA VAL A 633 -8.16 -10.88 30.73
C VAL A 633 -7.77 -10.64 29.28
N PHE A 634 -8.37 -9.61 28.65
CA PHE A 634 -8.00 -9.18 27.31
C PHE A 634 -6.89 -8.13 27.35
N TYR A 635 -5.77 -8.41 26.69
CA TYR A 635 -4.69 -7.47 26.44
C TYR A 635 -4.68 -7.11 24.95
N ASN A 636 -4.61 -5.83 24.64
CA ASN A 636 -4.44 -5.38 23.25
C ASN A 636 -3.00 -5.61 22.77
N ASP A 637 -2.79 -5.62 21.46
CA ASP A 637 -1.44 -5.74 20.86
C ASP A 637 -0.54 -4.53 21.12
N ARG A 638 -1.08 -3.46 21.71
CA ARG A 638 -0.30 -2.28 22.11
C ARG A 638 0.31 -2.52 23.48
N ASP A 639 1.58 -2.91 23.47
CA ASP A 639 2.34 -3.21 24.69
C ASP A 639 2.55 -1.97 25.60
N ASP A 640 2.23 -0.76 25.13
CA ASP A 640 2.40 0.53 25.82
C ASP A 640 1.65 0.61 27.16
N VAL A 641 0.57 -0.16 27.31
CA VAL A 641 -0.31 -0.13 28.50
C VAL A 641 0.03 -1.27 29.49
N ILE A 642 0.94 -2.18 29.12
CA ILE A 642 1.25 -3.38 29.90
C ILE A 642 2.47 -3.14 30.80
N SER A 643 2.34 -3.44 32.10
CA SER A 643 3.47 -3.37 33.04
C SER A 643 4.55 -4.39 32.69
N SER A 644 5.82 -4.07 32.94
CA SER A 644 6.97 -4.94 32.64
C SER A 644 6.83 -6.33 33.29
N ALA A 645 6.41 -6.38 34.55
CA ALA A 645 6.20 -7.64 35.28
C ALA A 645 5.08 -8.51 34.69
N THR A 646 4.04 -7.90 34.10
CA THR A 646 2.97 -8.65 33.43
C THR A 646 3.43 -9.15 32.06
N ARG A 647 4.21 -8.34 31.33
CA ARG A 647 4.80 -8.71 30.05
C ARG A 647 5.71 -9.94 30.19
N GLU A 648 6.58 -9.94 31.20
CA GLU A 648 7.46 -11.09 31.48
C GLU A 648 6.68 -12.37 31.77
N LYS A 649 5.54 -12.28 32.49
CA LYS A 649 4.66 -13.42 32.72
C LYS A 649 4.01 -13.92 31.43
N ILE A 650 3.53 -13.01 30.58
CA ILE A 650 2.94 -13.35 29.27
C ILE A 650 3.97 -14.05 28.40
N ASP A 651 5.17 -13.48 28.26
CA ASP A 651 6.26 -14.03 27.45
C ASP A 651 6.74 -15.39 27.99
N GLY A 652 6.76 -15.55 29.31
CA GLY A 652 7.00 -16.82 29.98
C GLY A 652 6.00 -17.89 29.58
N GLU A 653 4.70 -17.57 29.56
CA GLU A 653 3.66 -18.53 29.16
C GLU A 653 3.63 -18.84 27.68
N ILE A 654 3.92 -17.86 26.82
CA ILE A 654 4.06 -18.11 25.38
C ILE A 654 5.20 -19.13 25.16
N ARG A 655 6.36 -18.92 25.79
CA ARG A 655 7.49 -19.87 25.69
C ARG A 655 7.12 -21.26 26.20
N ASN A 656 6.43 -21.35 27.34
CA ASN A 656 6.01 -22.63 27.90
C ASN A 656 5.04 -23.38 26.99
N LEU A 657 4.09 -22.70 26.36
CA LEU A 657 3.15 -23.30 25.41
C LEU A 657 3.89 -23.86 24.18
N LEU A 658 4.82 -23.09 23.62
CA LEU A 658 5.60 -23.51 22.45
C LEU A 658 6.53 -24.69 22.77
N GLN A 659 7.25 -24.65 23.89
CA GLN A 659 8.14 -25.74 24.32
C GLN A 659 7.33 -27.01 24.60
N SER A 660 6.20 -26.89 25.28
CA SER A 660 5.32 -28.04 25.54
C SER A 660 4.79 -28.66 24.25
N GLY A 661 4.49 -27.84 23.24
CA GLY A 661 4.11 -28.33 21.90
C GLY A 661 5.26 -29.08 21.22
N GLN A 662 6.47 -28.51 21.23
CA GLN A 662 7.66 -29.18 20.69
C GLN A 662 7.91 -30.54 21.38
N ASP A 663 7.76 -30.61 22.70
CA ASP A 663 7.97 -31.85 23.47
C ASP A 663 6.92 -32.92 23.14
N ARG A 664 5.65 -32.54 22.95
CA ARG A 664 4.58 -33.46 22.52
C ARG A 664 4.85 -34.02 21.13
N VAL A 665 5.20 -33.14 20.19
CA VAL A 665 5.48 -33.50 18.81
C VAL A 665 6.72 -34.38 18.69
N THR A 666 7.76 -34.10 19.47
CA THR A 666 8.98 -34.92 19.53
C THR A 666 8.66 -36.35 19.93
N LYS A 667 7.80 -36.54 20.95
CA LYS A 667 7.36 -37.88 21.38
C LYS A 667 6.57 -38.58 20.27
N LEU A 668 5.61 -37.88 19.67
CA LEU A 668 4.75 -38.42 18.62
C LEU A 668 5.55 -38.84 17.37
N LEU A 669 6.45 -37.99 16.87
CA LEU A 669 7.27 -38.28 15.70
C LEU A 669 8.36 -39.32 15.99
N ALA A 670 8.87 -39.41 17.23
CA ALA A 670 9.79 -40.48 17.61
C ALA A 670 9.11 -41.86 17.60
N GLU A 671 7.86 -41.96 18.07
CA GLU A 671 7.06 -43.19 18.00
C GLU A 671 6.70 -43.57 16.55
N LYS A 672 6.54 -42.58 15.68
CA LYS A 672 6.11 -42.75 14.27
C LYS A 672 7.23 -42.56 13.25
N LYS A 673 8.49 -42.75 13.66
CA LYS A 673 9.67 -42.49 12.82
C LYS A 673 9.69 -43.28 11.51
N GLU A 674 9.27 -44.54 11.52
CA GLU A 674 9.22 -45.37 10.30
C GLU A 674 8.19 -44.86 9.28
N GLU A 675 7.03 -44.42 9.77
CA GLU A 675 5.98 -43.82 8.92
C GLU A 675 6.48 -42.51 8.29
N LEU A 676 7.26 -41.72 9.02
CA LEU A 676 7.91 -40.50 8.52
C LEU A 676 8.90 -40.81 7.39
N HIS A 677 9.72 -41.86 7.53
CA HIS A 677 10.64 -42.30 6.47
C HIS A 677 9.92 -42.82 5.22
N LEU A 678 8.79 -43.51 5.38
CA LEU A 678 7.97 -43.94 4.24
C LEU A 678 7.35 -42.74 3.53
N LEU A 679 6.76 -41.81 4.28
CA LEU A 679 6.11 -40.63 3.73
C LEU A 679 7.09 -39.70 3.01
N ALA A 680 8.26 -39.44 3.59
CA ALA A 680 9.28 -38.61 2.96
C ALA A 680 9.79 -39.20 1.64
N ARG A 681 9.97 -40.53 1.56
CA ARG A 681 10.37 -41.21 0.32
C ARG A 681 9.29 -41.10 -0.76
N ALA A 682 8.03 -41.36 -0.38
CA ALA A 682 6.89 -41.22 -1.30
C ALA A 682 6.74 -39.78 -1.80
N LEU A 683 6.96 -38.76 -0.96
CA LEU A 683 6.94 -37.36 -1.36
C LEU A 683 8.08 -37.02 -2.33
N VAL A 684 9.27 -37.56 -2.17
CA VAL A 684 10.37 -37.31 -3.11
C VAL A 684 10.06 -37.91 -4.50
N GLU A 685 9.41 -39.08 -4.54
CA GLU A 685 9.04 -39.80 -5.76
C GLU A 685 7.84 -39.19 -6.49
N HIS A 686 6.73 -38.96 -5.77
CA HIS A 686 5.46 -38.50 -6.37
C HIS A 686 5.25 -36.98 -6.29
N GLU A 687 6.09 -36.27 -5.54
CA GLU A 687 6.11 -34.81 -5.33
C GLU A 687 4.90 -34.21 -4.58
N THR A 688 3.72 -34.80 -4.77
CA THR A 688 2.46 -34.39 -4.16
C THR A 688 1.64 -35.64 -3.83
N LEU A 689 1.00 -35.65 -2.66
CA LEU A 689 0.17 -36.75 -2.17
C LEU A 689 -1.14 -36.21 -1.58
N ASP A 690 -2.26 -36.81 -1.96
CA ASP A 690 -3.57 -36.53 -1.36
C ASP A 690 -3.78 -37.31 -0.04
N VAL A 691 -4.77 -36.91 0.78
CA VAL A 691 -4.98 -37.55 2.09
C VAL A 691 -5.18 -39.06 2.03
N GLU A 692 -5.85 -39.56 0.97
CA GLU A 692 -6.06 -41.00 0.78
C GLU A 692 -4.75 -41.71 0.44
N GLU A 693 -3.90 -41.08 -0.36
CA GLU A 693 -2.58 -41.57 -0.74
C GLU A 693 -1.65 -41.57 0.48
N VAL A 694 -1.62 -40.50 1.27
CA VAL A 694 -0.86 -40.44 2.52
C VAL A 694 -1.26 -41.59 3.46
N LYS A 695 -2.56 -41.87 3.61
CA LYS A 695 -3.04 -43.00 4.43
C LYS A 695 -2.60 -44.36 3.87
N LYS A 696 -2.49 -44.51 2.55
CA LYS A 696 -1.96 -45.73 1.89
C LYS A 696 -0.44 -45.87 2.11
N VAL A 697 0.34 -44.79 1.98
CA VAL A 697 1.79 -44.79 2.25
C VAL A 697 2.05 -45.28 3.67
N ILE A 698 1.31 -44.74 4.64
CA ILE A 698 1.48 -45.05 6.06
C ILE A 698 1.19 -46.53 6.34
N LYS A 699 0.26 -47.14 5.61
CA LYS A 699 -0.03 -48.59 5.70
C LYS A 699 0.97 -49.47 4.94
N GLY A 700 1.86 -48.88 4.15
CA GLY A 700 2.78 -49.60 3.27
C GLY A 700 2.12 -50.15 2.01
N GLU A 701 0.95 -49.65 1.63
CA GLU A 701 0.27 -50.01 0.39
C GLU A 701 0.88 -49.23 -0.80
N PRO A 702 1.04 -49.85 -1.98
CA PRO A 702 1.53 -49.15 -3.17
C PRO A 702 0.53 -48.08 -3.63
N ILE A 703 1.06 -46.98 -4.13
CA ILE A 703 0.29 -45.84 -4.65
C ILE A 703 0.52 -45.78 -6.15
N ARG A 704 -0.41 -45.13 -6.86
CA ARG A 704 -0.51 -45.03 -8.33
C ARG A 704 0.86 -45.01 -9.02
N ASN A 705 1.04 -45.89 -10.01
CA ASN A 705 2.23 -45.88 -10.85
C ASN A 705 2.23 -44.61 -11.72
N ILE A 706 3.41 -44.02 -11.92
CA ILE A 706 3.62 -42.81 -12.75
C ILE A 706 3.03 -42.97 -14.17
N GLU A 707 2.99 -44.20 -14.69
CA GLU A 707 2.42 -44.55 -16.00
C GLU A 707 0.88 -44.39 -16.06
N GLU A 708 0.16 -44.66 -14.96
CA GLU A 708 -1.30 -44.44 -14.92
C GLU A 708 -1.65 -42.95 -14.91
N LYS A 709 -0.77 -42.12 -14.33
CA LYS A 709 -0.90 -40.67 -14.31
C LYS A 709 -0.86 -40.08 -15.72
N MET A 710 0.05 -40.56 -16.58
CA MET A 710 0.13 -40.09 -17.97
C MET A 710 -1.08 -40.49 -18.82
N VAL A 711 -1.72 -41.63 -18.50
CA VAL A 711 -2.90 -42.14 -19.21
C VAL A 711 -4.19 -41.44 -18.75
N GLU A 712 -4.31 -41.12 -17.45
CA GLU A 712 -5.47 -40.41 -16.88
C GLU A 712 -5.40 -38.88 -17.12
N GLU A 713 -4.20 -38.30 -17.21
CA GLU A 713 -3.96 -36.88 -17.54
C GLU A 713 -4.19 -36.54 -19.03
N GLY A 714 -4.57 -37.51 -19.87
CA GLY A 714 -4.89 -37.29 -21.29
C GLY A 714 -3.73 -36.79 -22.16
N LEU A 715 -2.49 -36.83 -21.66
CA LEU A 715 -1.31 -36.51 -22.45
C LEU A 715 -1.05 -37.65 -23.44
N PRO A 716 -0.76 -37.36 -24.72
CA PRO A 716 -0.44 -38.40 -25.68
C PRO A 716 0.80 -39.15 -25.20
N ALA A 717 0.65 -40.48 -25.04
CA ALA A 717 1.77 -41.37 -24.79
C ALA A 717 2.86 -41.06 -25.82
N ALA A 718 4.05 -40.68 -25.34
CA ALA A 718 5.20 -40.51 -26.22
C ALA A 718 5.39 -41.84 -26.97
N MET A 719 5.19 -41.82 -28.29
CA MET A 719 5.48 -42.97 -29.12
C MET A 719 6.97 -43.28 -28.98
N SER A 720 7.28 -44.31 -28.20
CA SER A 720 8.60 -44.92 -28.17
C SER A 720 8.84 -45.61 -29.52
N SER A 721 9.78 -45.08 -30.29
CA SER A 721 10.47 -45.82 -31.35
C SER A 721 11.82 -46.30 -30.85
#